data_AF-A0A4U0UFA6-F1
#
_entry.id   AF-A0A4U0UFA6-F1
#
_cell.length_a   1.000
_cell.length_b   1.000
_cell.length_c   1.000
_cell.angle_alpha   90.00
_cell.angle_beta   90.00
_cell.angle_gamma   90.00
#
_symmetry.space_group_name_H-M   'P 1'
#
loop_
_entity.id
_entity.type
_entity.pdbx_description
1 polymer ?
#
loop_
_entity_poly.entity_id
_entity_poly.type
_entity_poly.pdbx_seq_one_letter_code
_entity_poly.pdbx_strand_id
1 'polypeptide(L)'
;MNQSEGPAGTEKINTDIITLTRWLTEEQRKHKEATGDFTLLCHALQFSFKSIAYYIRRASLINLSGLAGSSNTTGDDQKKLDVIGNDLFVAAMKSSGMVRVLVSEEVEEAIVFEENPNSRYAVVCDPIDGSSNLDAGVSVGTIFGVFLLAEGSKGSKEDLLHPGTELVAAGFTMYGASAQLVMTMRGGTVNGFTMDNALGEFILTHPNMDMPKKRSIYSTNEGNSKYWAEPVKEWCESMKQAEKPYSARYIGSMVADAYRTLLYGGIFAYPADKKSPKGKLRILYECAPMAMVFENAGGQAVNSHMRRMMEVVPEHIHDRSGIFMGSYDEVQKVIDIHKKHGSLSDSAIKAWVNLNPSTPWANKLAERIKGLPFGQYLHTSPPRRRALTGPVDPAQLSLWQMFQTFSLPDPEPQTSDQSSSAFLTKLPLDVRMMIYEMVLGGMIFHLDAASPKGRILLQVCKQPSAINDANHLCHELSAIPPSSAPREDYKDATGLLPLLVTCRQVYSESIETLYSANTFEFTKHSAAFRFLKVMIPPQRLHDIRHFRMRMQLPHHPTINSRSRRDWQDLFSFFAHEMDGLLSLRLAVQMLQPAQASIQTTKDAEGAEWVMPMITMATDAHRRRGCRVELVTGGITHDLQAISRSLILEYPNETAEAMLELTSVRVHESIRLSMGGHG
;
A
#
# COMPACT_ATOMS: atom_id res chain seq x y z
N MET A 1 71.54 37.77 5.52
CA MET A 1 70.54 38.06 4.46
C MET A 1 70.59 36.91 3.48
N ASN A 2 69.59 36.02 3.49
CA ASN A 2 69.34 35.10 2.39
C ASN A 2 67.82 34.91 2.34
N GLN A 3 67.22 35.45 1.29
CA GLN A 3 65.80 35.31 0.97
C GLN A 3 65.53 33.84 0.67
N SER A 4 64.65 33.22 1.46
CA SER A 4 64.06 31.93 1.14
C SER A 4 62.99 32.15 0.09
N GLU A 5 63.29 31.82 -1.16
CA GLU A 5 62.29 31.63 -2.21
C GLU A 5 61.27 30.57 -1.73
N GLY A 6 59.99 30.95 -1.71
CA GLY A 6 58.91 30.03 -1.39
C GLY A 6 58.72 28.97 -2.49
N PRO A 7 58.09 27.82 -2.19
CA PRO A 7 57.84 26.81 -3.19
C PRO A 7 56.69 27.27 -4.08
N ALA A 8 57.00 27.94 -5.19
CA ALA A 8 56.08 28.11 -6.29
C ALA A 8 55.86 26.72 -6.92
N GLY A 9 54.82 26.03 -6.48
CA GLY A 9 54.38 24.78 -7.09
C GLY A 9 54.08 25.00 -8.56
N THR A 10 54.77 24.29 -9.44
CA THR A 10 54.51 24.29 -10.87
C THR A 10 53.22 23.50 -11.11
N GLU A 11 52.08 24.18 -11.21
CA GLU A 11 50.86 23.57 -11.73
C GLU A 11 51.12 23.12 -13.17
N LYS A 12 51.11 21.80 -13.41
CA LYS A 12 51.14 21.25 -14.77
C LYS A 12 49.80 21.53 -15.44
N ILE A 13 49.78 22.49 -16.37
CA ILE A 13 48.62 22.80 -17.19
C ILE A 13 48.31 21.59 -18.09
N ASN A 14 47.10 21.02 -17.97
CA ASN A 14 46.63 19.99 -18.89
C ASN A 14 46.09 20.65 -20.17
N THR A 15 46.80 20.48 -21.29
CA THR A 15 46.39 21.00 -22.60
C THR A 15 45.52 20.03 -23.40
N ASP A 16 45.43 18.76 -23.01
CA ASP A 16 44.64 17.73 -23.70
C ASP A 16 43.36 17.43 -22.92
N ILE A 17 42.41 18.37 -22.99
CA ILE A 17 41.12 18.27 -22.32
C ILE A 17 40.14 17.50 -23.21
N ILE A 18 39.50 16.46 -22.65
CA ILE A 18 38.46 15.70 -23.32
C ILE A 18 37.11 16.24 -22.87
N THR A 19 36.44 17.01 -23.73
CA THR A 19 35.07 17.47 -23.51
C THR A 19 34.07 16.37 -23.86
N LEU A 20 32.84 16.47 -23.35
CA LEU A 20 31.75 15.58 -23.74
C LEU A 20 31.54 15.58 -25.26
N THR A 21 31.51 16.76 -25.89
CA THR A 21 31.39 16.93 -27.34
C THR A 21 32.48 16.16 -28.09
N ARG A 22 33.74 16.28 -27.65
CA ARG A 22 34.86 15.54 -28.24
C ARG A 22 34.68 14.04 -28.05
N TRP A 23 34.39 13.61 -26.83
CA TRP A 23 34.20 12.20 -26.49
C TRP A 23 33.08 11.55 -27.33
N LEU A 24 31.91 12.19 -27.45
CA LEU A 24 30.80 11.70 -28.28
C LEU A 24 31.19 11.62 -29.76
N THR A 25 31.92 12.62 -30.27
CA THR A 25 32.38 12.64 -31.67
C THR A 25 33.40 11.53 -31.94
N GLU A 26 34.31 11.29 -31.00
CA GLU A 26 35.28 10.19 -31.09
C GLU A 26 34.60 8.82 -30.97
N GLU A 27 33.58 8.69 -30.12
CA GLU A 27 32.81 7.45 -29.97
C GLU A 27 32.01 7.14 -31.24
N GLN A 28 31.34 8.14 -31.82
CA GLN A 28 30.61 7.99 -33.08
C GLN A 28 31.50 7.43 -34.19
N ARG A 29 32.76 7.87 -34.29
CA ARG A 29 33.70 7.41 -35.32
C ARG A 29 34.04 5.92 -35.22
N LYS A 30 33.82 5.29 -34.06
CA LYS A 30 34.03 3.85 -33.86
C LYS A 30 32.91 3.01 -34.49
N HIS A 31 31.76 3.61 -34.79
CA HIS A 31 30.56 2.95 -35.31
C HIS A 31 30.27 3.40 -36.75
N LYS A 32 30.49 2.52 -37.73
CA LYS A 32 30.35 2.87 -39.16
C LYS A 32 28.89 3.16 -39.55
N GLU A 33 27.96 2.56 -38.84
CA GLU A 33 26.51 2.69 -38.97
C GLU A 33 25.96 3.98 -38.34
N ALA A 34 26.75 4.71 -37.54
CA ALA A 34 26.28 5.90 -36.84
C ALA A 34 26.16 7.10 -37.79
N THR A 35 24.93 7.56 -38.00
CA THR A 35 24.61 8.71 -38.87
C THR A 35 25.00 10.07 -38.27
N GLY A 36 25.13 10.14 -36.94
CA GLY A 36 25.35 11.37 -36.17
C GLY A 36 24.11 11.87 -35.41
N ASP A 37 22.92 11.34 -35.71
CA ASP A 37 21.66 11.75 -35.07
C ASP A 37 21.73 11.63 -33.53
N PHE A 38 22.29 10.51 -33.04
CA PHE A 38 22.43 10.27 -31.61
C PHE A 38 23.40 11.28 -30.95
N THR A 39 24.49 11.62 -31.64
CA THR A 39 25.46 12.63 -31.18
C THR A 39 24.80 14.00 -31.08
N LEU A 40 23.99 14.38 -32.07
CA LEU A 40 23.22 15.63 -32.06
C LEU A 40 22.21 15.67 -30.91
N LEU A 41 21.50 14.56 -30.66
CA LEU A 41 20.63 14.41 -29.50
C LEU A 41 21.41 14.60 -28.18
N CYS A 42 22.58 13.99 -28.04
CA CYS A 42 23.41 14.13 -26.86
C CYS A 42 23.90 15.58 -26.66
N HIS A 43 24.19 16.32 -27.73
CA HIS A 43 24.49 17.75 -27.63
C HIS A 43 23.29 18.58 -27.13
N ALA A 44 22.07 18.24 -27.56
CA ALA A 44 20.85 18.88 -27.06
C ALA A 44 20.61 18.57 -25.57
N LEU A 45 20.85 17.33 -25.15
CA LEU A 45 20.83 16.93 -23.74
C LEU A 45 21.86 17.74 -22.94
N GLN A 46 23.11 17.78 -23.40
CA GLN A 46 24.17 18.58 -22.79
C GLN A 46 23.75 20.05 -22.62
N PHE A 47 23.14 20.66 -23.64
CA PHE A 47 22.64 22.03 -23.57
C PHE A 47 21.56 22.20 -22.50
N SER A 48 20.58 21.28 -22.43
CA SER A 48 19.55 21.33 -21.37
C SER A 48 20.17 21.24 -19.97
N PHE A 49 21.14 20.35 -19.74
CA PHE A 49 21.79 20.20 -18.43
C PHE A 49 22.55 21.46 -18.02
N LYS A 50 23.27 22.09 -18.96
CA LYS A 50 23.96 23.37 -18.72
C LYS A 50 22.98 24.47 -18.35
N SER A 51 21.85 24.53 -19.05
CA SER A 51 20.81 25.54 -18.82
C SER A 51 20.14 25.35 -17.46
N ILE A 52 19.73 24.12 -17.12
CA ILE A 52 19.15 23.79 -15.82
C ILE A 52 20.14 24.09 -14.68
N ALA A 53 21.41 23.68 -14.82
CA ALA A 53 22.46 23.99 -13.84
C ALA A 53 22.63 25.50 -13.60
N TYR A 54 22.53 26.31 -14.66
CA TYR A 54 22.61 27.76 -14.56
C TYR A 54 21.44 28.35 -13.76
N TYR A 55 20.20 27.91 -14.01
CA TYR A 55 19.03 28.40 -13.27
C TYR A 55 19.01 27.91 -11.82
N ILE A 56 19.39 26.65 -11.54
CA ILE A 56 19.51 26.13 -10.17
C ILE A 56 20.47 26.98 -9.33
N ARG A 57 21.67 27.27 -9.85
CA ARG A 57 22.68 28.08 -9.12
C ARG A 57 22.23 29.51 -8.85
N ARG A 58 21.26 30.01 -9.61
CA ARG A 58 20.72 31.37 -9.49
C ARG A 58 19.37 31.41 -8.81
N ALA A 59 18.77 30.28 -8.45
CA ALA A 59 17.36 30.20 -8.04
C ALA A 59 16.99 31.22 -6.95
N SER A 60 17.82 31.37 -5.91
CA SER A 60 17.61 32.35 -4.84
C SER A 60 17.83 33.81 -5.28
N LEU A 61 18.72 34.06 -6.24
CA LEU A 61 19.04 35.41 -6.73
C LEU A 61 17.94 36.00 -7.62
N ILE A 62 17.25 35.15 -8.36
CA ILE A 62 16.18 35.55 -9.30
C ILE A 62 14.79 35.17 -8.80
N ASN A 63 14.67 34.88 -7.50
CA ASN A 63 13.41 34.57 -6.80
C ASN A 63 12.59 33.45 -7.46
N LEU A 64 13.29 32.40 -7.91
CA LEU A 64 12.69 31.18 -8.44
C LEU A 64 12.33 30.15 -7.36
N SER A 65 12.60 30.46 -6.09
CA SER A 65 12.14 29.67 -4.94
C SER A 65 10.63 29.89 -4.70
N GLY A 66 9.91 28.83 -4.36
CA GLY A 66 8.48 28.86 -4.05
C GLY A 66 7.54 28.23 -5.09
N LEU A 67 6.25 28.22 -4.77
CA LEU A 67 5.19 27.53 -5.51
C LEU A 67 4.88 28.23 -6.85
N ALA A 68 4.66 27.43 -7.89
CA ALA A 68 4.23 27.90 -9.21
C ALA A 68 2.72 28.23 -9.28
N GLY A 69 1.95 27.87 -8.25
CA GLY A 69 0.49 28.10 -8.20
C GLY A 69 -0.35 27.01 -8.86
N SER A 70 0.29 25.96 -9.41
CA SER A 70 -0.32 24.73 -9.95
C SER A 70 0.08 23.52 -9.10
N SER A 71 -0.82 22.54 -8.95
CA SER A 71 -0.51 21.24 -8.33
C SER A 71 -0.29 20.21 -9.43
N ASN A 72 0.82 19.45 -9.37
CA ASN A 72 1.11 18.41 -10.36
C ASN A 72 0.17 17.20 -10.20
N THR A 73 0.00 16.45 -11.28
CA THR A 73 -0.77 15.18 -11.29
C THR A 73 -0.19 14.12 -10.35
N THR A 74 1.07 14.28 -9.93
CA THR A 74 1.80 13.39 -9.02
C THR A 74 1.58 13.68 -7.53
N GLY A 75 0.87 14.77 -7.20
CA GLY A 75 0.47 15.14 -5.84
C GLY A 75 1.52 15.91 -5.03
N ASP A 76 2.63 16.32 -5.66
CA ASP A 76 3.61 17.23 -5.08
C ASP A 76 3.31 18.68 -5.52
N ASP A 77 3.57 19.64 -4.64
CA ASP A 77 3.41 21.08 -4.88
C ASP A 77 4.44 21.55 -5.95
N GLN A 78 3.99 21.93 -7.16
CA GLN A 78 4.89 22.24 -8.27
C GLN A 78 5.68 23.53 -7.98
N LYS A 79 7.01 23.44 -8.01
CA LYS A 79 7.88 24.61 -7.82
C LYS A 79 8.11 25.31 -9.16
N LYS A 80 8.35 26.62 -9.12
CA LYS A 80 8.63 27.41 -10.34
C LYS A 80 9.82 26.87 -11.13
N LEU A 81 10.83 26.34 -10.44
CA LEU A 81 12.01 25.80 -11.11
C LEU A 81 11.71 24.50 -11.86
N ASP A 82 10.76 23.69 -11.38
CA ASP A 82 10.36 22.44 -12.04
C ASP A 82 9.75 22.73 -13.41
N VAL A 83 8.87 23.74 -13.48
CA VAL A 83 8.29 24.25 -14.74
C VAL A 83 9.39 24.73 -15.69
N ILE A 84 10.30 25.58 -15.20
CA ILE A 84 11.39 26.12 -16.03
C ILE A 84 12.33 25.00 -16.52
N GLY A 85 12.66 24.05 -15.65
CA GLY A 85 13.50 22.90 -15.98
C GLY A 85 12.87 22.05 -17.07
N ASN A 86 11.58 21.76 -16.94
CA ASN A 86 10.80 21.05 -17.95
C ASN A 86 10.75 21.81 -19.28
N ASP A 87 10.40 23.10 -19.27
CA ASP A 87 10.30 23.91 -20.49
C ASP A 87 11.62 24.00 -21.25
N LEU A 88 12.73 24.18 -20.53
CA LEU A 88 14.08 24.16 -21.12
C LEU A 88 14.42 22.81 -21.74
N PHE A 89 14.09 21.72 -21.04
CA PHE A 89 14.35 20.37 -21.53
C PHE A 89 13.52 20.07 -22.79
N VAL A 90 12.21 20.34 -22.74
CA VAL A 90 11.28 20.16 -23.87
C VAL A 90 11.73 20.99 -25.07
N ALA A 91 12.08 22.26 -24.87
CA ALA A 91 12.54 23.13 -25.95
C ALA A 91 13.85 22.62 -26.59
N ALA A 92 14.81 22.17 -25.78
CA ALA A 92 16.07 21.60 -26.28
C ALA A 92 15.83 20.32 -27.09
N MET A 93 14.98 19.40 -26.59
CA MET A 93 14.65 18.17 -27.31
C MET A 93 13.91 18.45 -28.62
N LYS A 94 12.93 19.36 -28.59
CA LYS A 94 12.16 19.80 -29.77
C LYS A 94 13.08 20.36 -30.86
N SER A 95 13.93 21.32 -30.49
CA SER A 95 14.83 22.03 -31.39
C SER A 95 16.00 21.19 -31.91
N SER A 96 16.33 20.07 -31.25
CA SER A 96 17.34 19.15 -31.73
C SER A 96 17.00 18.54 -33.10
N GLY A 97 15.70 18.43 -33.42
CA GLY A 97 15.22 17.74 -34.61
C GLY A 97 15.42 16.23 -34.59
N MET A 98 15.89 15.65 -33.47
CA MET A 98 16.26 14.22 -33.35
C MET A 98 15.29 13.41 -32.48
N VAL A 99 14.37 14.06 -31.77
CA VAL A 99 13.39 13.43 -30.88
C VAL A 99 12.00 13.47 -31.50
N ARG A 100 11.32 12.31 -31.54
CA ARG A 100 9.94 12.18 -32.00
C ARG A 100 8.94 12.20 -30.83
N VAL A 101 9.28 11.56 -29.72
CA VAL A 101 8.44 11.50 -28.51
C VAL A 101 9.25 11.82 -27.27
N LEU A 102 8.67 12.60 -26.37
CA LEU A 102 9.23 12.92 -25.05
C LEU A 102 8.21 12.58 -23.95
N VAL A 103 8.63 11.85 -22.93
CA VAL A 103 7.88 11.68 -21.67
C VAL A 103 8.64 12.41 -20.57
N SER A 104 7.96 13.28 -19.83
CA SER A 104 8.53 14.03 -18.71
C SER A 104 7.75 13.72 -17.43
N GLU A 105 8.40 13.75 -16.27
CA GLU A 105 7.72 13.64 -14.98
C GLU A 105 6.64 14.72 -14.79
N GLU A 106 6.87 15.91 -15.36
CA GLU A 106 6.06 17.12 -15.21
C GLU A 106 4.86 17.18 -16.18
N VAL A 107 4.72 16.20 -17.08
CA VAL A 107 3.71 16.21 -18.14
C VAL A 107 2.99 14.87 -18.19
N GLU A 108 1.66 14.90 -17.99
CA GLU A 108 0.82 13.69 -17.85
C GLU A 108 0.72 12.84 -19.12
N GLU A 109 0.83 13.47 -20.30
CA GLU A 109 0.76 12.78 -21.58
C GLU A 109 2.10 12.87 -22.31
N ALA A 110 2.39 11.88 -23.15
CA ALA A 110 3.58 11.91 -23.99
C ALA A 110 3.52 13.08 -24.99
N ILE A 111 4.61 13.85 -25.08
CA ILE A 111 4.76 14.95 -26.02
C ILE A 111 5.25 14.39 -27.35
N VAL A 112 4.44 14.51 -28.40
CA VAL A 112 4.82 14.12 -29.76
C VAL A 112 5.23 15.37 -30.54
N PHE A 113 6.44 15.35 -31.10
CA PHE A 113 6.97 16.47 -31.89
C PHE A 113 6.62 16.30 -33.38
N GLU A 114 5.51 16.91 -33.80
CA GLU A 114 4.99 16.77 -35.17
C GLU A 114 5.88 17.40 -36.24
N GLU A 115 6.63 18.43 -35.89
CA GLU A 115 7.66 19.03 -36.75
C GLU A 115 8.88 18.13 -37.01
N ASN A 116 9.04 17.03 -36.25
CA ASN A 116 10.15 16.10 -36.35
C ASN A 116 9.70 14.68 -36.78
N PRO A 117 8.98 14.52 -37.90
CA PRO A 117 8.33 13.25 -38.26
C PRO A 117 9.31 12.12 -38.59
N ASN A 118 10.55 12.46 -38.97
CA ASN A 118 11.58 11.49 -39.33
C ASN A 118 12.56 11.19 -38.18
N SER A 119 12.33 11.76 -36.99
CA SER A 119 13.14 11.49 -35.81
C SER A 119 12.96 10.05 -35.35
N ARG A 120 14.08 9.42 -34.95
CA ARG A 120 14.11 7.99 -34.57
C ARG A 120 14.20 7.77 -33.07
N TYR A 121 14.37 8.81 -32.26
CA TYR A 121 14.55 8.66 -30.82
C TYR A 121 13.30 9.08 -30.05
N ALA A 122 13.07 8.37 -28.97
CA ALA A 122 12.20 8.81 -27.89
C ALA A 122 13.03 9.05 -26.63
N VAL A 123 12.69 10.09 -25.88
CA VAL A 123 13.39 10.48 -24.65
C VAL A 123 12.42 10.42 -23.48
N VAL A 124 12.90 9.94 -22.35
CA VAL A 124 12.17 9.98 -21.07
C VAL A 124 13.01 10.76 -20.08
N CYS A 125 12.41 11.65 -19.28
CA CYS A 125 13.17 12.46 -18.33
C CYS A 125 12.43 12.76 -17.03
N ASP A 126 13.22 12.92 -15.98
CA ASP A 126 12.88 13.69 -14.78
C ASP A 126 13.72 14.98 -14.86
N PRO A 127 13.12 16.13 -15.21
CA PRO A 127 13.86 17.38 -15.36
C PRO A 127 14.56 17.82 -14.06
N ILE A 128 13.92 17.64 -12.90
CA ILE A 128 14.44 18.04 -11.59
C ILE A 128 14.06 16.99 -10.50
N ASP A 129 14.86 15.93 -10.40
CA ASP A 129 14.81 14.98 -9.28
C ASP A 129 15.20 15.67 -7.98
N GLY A 130 14.39 15.43 -6.94
CA GLY A 130 14.64 15.96 -5.61
C GLY A 130 14.27 17.43 -5.44
N SER A 131 13.43 17.99 -6.31
CA SER A 131 12.95 19.39 -6.29
C SER A 131 12.49 19.85 -4.90
N SER A 132 11.89 18.97 -4.10
CA SER A 132 11.51 19.23 -2.70
C SER A 132 12.65 19.79 -1.84
N ASN A 133 13.91 19.42 -2.10
CA ASN A 133 15.08 19.86 -1.34
C ASN A 133 15.77 21.11 -1.89
N LEU A 134 15.30 21.65 -3.01
CA LEU A 134 15.91 22.80 -3.68
C LEU A 134 15.98 24.04 -2.77
N ASP A 135 14.91 24.33 -2.02
CA ASP A 135 14.85 25.49 -1.12
C ASP A 135 15.83 25.38 0.07
N ALA A 136 16.25 24.15 0.40
CA ALA A 136 17.24 23.87 1.44
C ALA A 136 18.68 23.89 0.91
N GLY A 137 18.89 24.16 -0.39
CA GLY A 137 20.22 24.18 -1.02
C GLY A 137 20.87 22.79 -1.11
N VAL A 138 20.08 21.72 -1.02
CA VAL A 138 20.56 20.34 -1.16
C VAL A 138 20.75 20.01 -2.63
N SER A 139 21.62 19.05 -2.94
CA SER A 139 21.84 18.58 -4.30
C SER A 139 20.56 17.96 -4.90
N VAL A 140 20.29 18.33 -6.14
CA VAL A 140 19.18 17.86 -6.99
C VAL A 140 19.76 17.37 -8.33
N GLY A 141 18.95 16.87 -9.25
CA GLY A 141 19.47 16.40 -10.53
C GLY A 141 18.47 16.29 -11.66
N THR A 142 18.94 15.94 -12.85
CA THR A 142 18.10 15.55 -14.00
C THR A 142 18.39 14.10 -14.33
N ILE A 143 17.37 13.30 -14.62
CA ILE A 143 17.52 11.90 -15.06
C ILE A 143 17.01 11.80 -16.50
N PHE A 144 17.67 11.02 -17.35
CA PHE A 144 17.21 10.79 -18.71
C PHE A 144 17.45 9.37 -19.19
N GLY A 145 16.55 8.89 -20.06
CA GLY A 145 16.70 7.67 -20.84
C GLY A 145 16.37 7.93 -22.31
N VAL A 146 17.02 7.19 -23.21
CA VAL A 146 16.84 7.29 -24.66
C VAL A 146 16.45 5.92 -25.21
N PHE A 147 15.35 5.87 -25.94
CA PHE A 147 14.89 4.72 -26.71
C PHE A 147 15.07 4.97 -28.21
N LEU A 148 15.30 3.90 -28.97
CA LEU A 148 15.20 3.92 -30.42
C LEU A 148 13.80 3.43 -30.82
N LEU A 149 13.08 4.25 -31.58
CA LEU A 149 11.76 3.91 -32.09
C LEU A 149 11.86 2.93 -33.26
N ALA A 150 10.83 2.11 -33.42
CA ALA A 150 10.67 1.28 -34.60
C ALA A 150 10.60 2.13 -35.88
N GLU A 151 11.10 1.59 -36.98
CA GLU A 151 11.09 2.28 -38.28
C GLU A 151 9.65 2.64 -38.69
N GLY A 152 9.43 3.90 -39.05
CA GLY A 152 8.11 4.42 -39.42
C GLY A 152 7.16 4.66 -38.25
N SER A 153 7.60 4.51 -36.99
CA SER A 153 6.80 4.89 -35.83
C SER A 153 6.43 6.37 -35.89
N LYS A 154 5.15 6.67 -35.66
CA LYS A 154 4.65 8.03 -35.53
C LYS A 154 4.80 8.58 -34.12
N GLY A 155 5.35 7.81 -33.19
CA GLY A 155 5.48 8.22 -31.81
C GLY A 155 4.15 8.14 -31.06
N SER A 156 4.07 7.20 -30.13
CA SER A 156 2.96 6.95 -29.24
C SER A 156 3.50 6.61 -27.86
N LYS A 157 2.67 6.69 -26.82
CA LYS A 157 3.10 6.30 -25.47
C LYS A 157 3.42 4.81 -25.40
N GLU A 158 2.73 4.00 -26.20
CA GLU A 158 2.93 2.55 -26.31
C GLU A 158 4.34 2.21 -26.82
N ASP A 159 4.95 3.06 -27.65
CA ASP A 159 6.34 2.91 -28.12
C ASP A 159 7.38 3.05 -26.99
N LEU A 160 6.97 3.50 -25.80
CA LEU A 160 7.83 3.61 -24.62
C LEU A 160 7.48 2.62 -23.52
N LEU A 161 6.38 1.86 -23.62
CA LEU A 161 5.98 0.87 -22.61
C LEU A 161 6.76 -0.44 -22.75
N HIS A 162 8.08 -0.31 -22.76
CA HIS A 162 9.05 -1.39 -22.95
C HIS A 162 9.95 -1.53 -21.71
N PRO A 163 10.56 -2.71 -21.51
CA PRO A 163 11.53 -2.89 -20.44
C PRO A 163 12.74 -1.97 -20.64
N GLY A 164 13.42 -1.63 -19.54
CA GLY A 164 14.64 -0.81 -19.56
C GLY A 164 15.76 -1.39 -20.44
N THR A 165 15.75 -2.71 -20.73
CA THR A 165 16.66 -3.33 -21.71
C THR A 165 16.56 -2.71 -23.10
N GLU A 166 15.47 -2.01 -23.43
CA GLU A 166 15.30 -1.28 -24.69
C GLU A 166 15.89 0.14 -24.69
N LEU A 167 16.47 0.61 -23.59
CA LEU A 167 17.24 1.85 -23.59
C LEU A 167 18.50 1.70 -24.43
N VAL A 168 18.75 2.64 -25.35
CA VAL A 168 20.01 2.71 -26.10
C VAL A 168 21.07 3.53 -25.36
N ALA A 169 20.63 4.48 -24.52
CA ALA A 169 21.47 5.23 -23.61
C ALA A 169 20.66 5.75 -22.42
N ALA A 170 21.35 6.01 -21.32
CA ALA A 170 20.76 6.57 -20.12
C ALA A 170 21.81 7.32 -19.30
N GLY A 171 21.35 8.16 -18.39
CA GLY A 171 22.22 8.89 -17.49
C GLY A 171 21.48 9.82 -16.57
N PHE A 172 22.27 10.59 -15.83
CA PHE A 172 21.77 11.64 -14.95
C PHE A 172 22.81 12.75 -14.81
N THR A 173 22.35 13.95 -14.49
CA THR A 173 23.22 15.06 -14.07
C THR A 173 22.89 15.44 -12.64
N MET A 174 23.88 15.38 -11.74
CA MET A 174 23.75 15.89 -10.37
C MET A 174 24.18 17.35 -10.32
N TYR A 175 23.32 18.22 -9.78
CA TYR A 175 23.58 19.62 -9.52
C TYR A 175 23.91 19.81 -8.03
N GLY A 176 25.17 19.56 -7.67
CA GLY A 176 25.71 19.80 -6.33
C GLY A 176 26.67 20.99 -6.32
N ALA A 177 27.78 20.85 -5.60
CA ALA A 177 28.88 21.83 -5.63
C ALA A 177 29.35 22.12 -7.08
N SER A 178 29.38 21.08 -7.90
CA SER A 178 29.58 21.14 -9.35
C SER A 178 28.43 20.37 -10.05
N ALA A 179 28.17 20.68 -11.32
CA ALA A 179 27.31 19.83 -12.13
C ALA A 179 28.13 18.62 -12.61
N GLN A 180 27.62 17.41 -12.34
CA GLN A 180 28.27 16.14 -12.64
C GLN A 180 27.35 15.31 -13.52
N LEU A 181 27.68 15.17 -14.80
CA LEU A 181 26.96 14.33 -15.74
C LEU A 181 27.54 12.92 -15.72
N VAL A 182 26.69 11.92 -15.51
CA VAL A 182 27.02 10.51 -15.69
C VAL A 182 26.16 9.96 -16.82
N MET A 183 26.78 9.27 -17.77
CA MET A 183 26.04 8.63 -18.86
C MET A 183 26.66 7.31 -19.30
N THR A 184 25.83 6.48 -19.94
CA THR A 184 26.24 5.21 -20.54
C THR A 184 25.38 4.86 -21.75
N MET A 185 25.92 4.02 -22.64
CA MET A 185 25.19 3.42 -23.76
C MET A 185 24.90 1.93 -23.48
N ARG A 186 23.98 1.33 -24.23
CA ARG A 186 23.63 -0.09 -24.08
C ARG A 186 24.86 -0.99 -24.21
N GLY A 187 25.20 -1.70 -23.12
CA GLY A 187 26.40 -2.55 -23.06
C GLY A 187 27.74 -1.82 -23.09
N GLY A 188 27.75 -0.49 -22.95
CA GLY A 188 28.97 0.33 -22.94
C GLY A 188 29.50 0.61 -21.54
N THR A 189 30.57 1.40 -21.47
CA THR A 189 31.13 1.86 -20.19
C THR A 189 30.32 3.03 -19.62
N VAL A 190 30.43 3.25 -18.31
CA VAL A 190 29.86 4.42 -17.64
C VAL A 190 30.92 5.51 -17.59
N ASN A 191 30.56 6.74 -17.96
CA ASN A 191 31.52 7.86 -17.98
C ASN A 191 30.94 9.06 -17.24
N GLY A 192 31.77 9.68 -16.40
CA GLY A 192 31.45 10.85 -15.58
C GLY A 192 32.18 12.10 -16.05
N PHE A 193 31.44 13.20 -16.18
CA PHE A 193 31.92 14.49 -16.65
C PHE A 193 31.59 15.59 -15.63
N THR A 194 32.59 16.40 -15.29
CA THR A 194 32.43 17.58 -14.43
C THR A 194 32.26 18.82 -15.29
N MET A 195 31.24 19.63 -15.01
CA MET A 195 31.07 20.93 -15.69
C MET A 195 32.10 21.95 -15.19
N ASP A 196 32.91 22.47 -16.12
CA ASP A 196 33.67 23.70 -15.93
C ASP A 196 32.77 24.90 -16.24
N ASN A 197 32.50 25.73 -15.23
CA ASN A 197 31.60 26.87 -15.38
C ASN A 197 32.22 28.03 -16.19
N ALA A 198 33.55 28.16 -16.21
CA ALA A 198 34.23 29.23 -16.95
C ALA A 198 34.25 28.92 -18.44
N LEU A 199 34.48 27.65 -18.80
CA LEU A 199 34.46 27.18 -20.18
C LEU A 199 33.04 26.87 -20.68
N GLY A 200 32.10 26.55 -19.78
CA GLY A 200 30.76 26.11 -20.14
C GLY A 200 30.73 24.72 -20.78
N GLU A 201 31.69 23.87 -20.41
CA GLU A 201 31.89 22.53 -20.99
C GLU A 201 31.91 21.44 -19.93
N PHE A 202 31.39 20.27 -20.30
CA PHE A 202 31.50 19.06 -19.49
C PHE A 202 32.82 18.37 -19.82
N ILE A 203 33.71 18.30 -18.84
CA ILE A 203 35.04 17.70 -18.99
C ILE A 203 35.03 16.28 -18.44
N LEU A 204 35.56 15.32 -19.20
CA LEU A 204 35.67 13.93 -18.75
C LEU A 204 36.63 13.86 -17.56
N THR A 205 36.09 13.50 -16.40
CA THR A 205 36.83 13.41 -15.13
C THR A 205 36.86 12.01 -14.56
N HIS A 206 35.89 11.17 -14.94
CA HIS A 206 35.77 9.79 -14.49
C HIS A 206 35.52 8.87 -15.70
N PRO A 207 36.55 8.54 -16.48
CA PRO A 207 36.43 7.59 -17.58
C PRO A 207 36.19 6.17 -17.05
N ASN A 208 35.31 5.41 -17.72
CA ASN A 208 35.05 3.99 -17.44
C ASN A 208 34.83 3.69 -15.94
N MET A 209 33.85 4.36 -15.35
CA MET A 209 33.48 4.21 -13.95
C MET A 209 33.06 2.76 -13.65
N ASP A 210 33.81 2.12 -12.76
CA ASP A 210 33.47 0.83 -12.18
C ASP A 210 33.10 1.00 -10.71
N MET A 211 31.93 0.48 -10.32
CA MET A 211 31.47 0.56 -8.94
C MET A 211 32.13 -0.51 -8.07
N PRO A 212 32.51 -0.20 -6.82
CA PRO A 212 32.99 -1.21 -5.88
C PRO A 212 31.97 -2.34 -5.68
N LYS A 213 32.44 -3.59 -5.60
CA LYS A 213 31.57 -4.77 -5.40
C LYS A 213 30.83 -4.79 -4.06
N LYS A 214 31.38 -4.11 -3.03
CA LYS A 214 30.78 -3.94 -1.70
C LYS A 214 31.28 -2.68 -1.00
N ARG A 215 30.45 -2.13 -0.12
CA ARG A 215 30.81 -1.05 0.81
C ARG A 215 29.81 -1.00 1.95
N SER A 216 30.28 -0.75 3.18
CA SER A 216 29.43 -0.63 4.36
C SER A 216 28.70 0.72 4.46
N ILE A 217 27.94 1.09 3.42
CA ILE A 217 27.10 2.29 3.36
C ILE A 217 25.72 1.87 2.87
N TYR A 218 24.65 2.31 3.55
CA TYR A 218 23.28 2.13 3.09
C TYR A 218 22.53 3.47 3.08
N SER A 219 21.62 3.58 2.12
CA SER A 219 20.84 4.79 1.86
C SER A 219 19.38 4.46 1.68
N THR A 220 18.56 4.84 2.66
CA THR A 220 17.11 4.64 2.61
C THR A 220 16.41 5.57 3.61
N ASN A 221 15.13 5.87 3.37
CA ASN A 221 14.32 6.67 4.29
C ASN A 221 13.75 5.80 5.41
N GLU A 222 14.50 5.66 6.51
CA GLU A 222 14.07 4.88 7.68
C GLU A 222 12.81 5.41 8.38
N GLY A 223 12.39 6.66 8.11
CA GLY A 223 11.09 7.18 8.58
C GLY A 223 9.89 6.36 8.08
N ASN A 224 10.06 5.61 6.99
CA ASN A 224 9.06 4.71 6.44
C ASN A 224 9.12 3.28 7.01
N SER A 225 10.04 2.99 7.92
CA SER A 225 10.24 1.64 8.51
C SER A 225 8.98 1.01 9.11
N LYS A 226 8.07 1.83 9.65
CA LYS A 226 6.74 1.37 10.12
C LYS A 226 5.87 0.74 9.03
N TYR A 227 6.10 1.10 7.76
CA TYR A 227 5.33 0.63 6.60
C TYR A 227 6.02 -0.48 5.83
N TRP A 228 7.32 -0.70 6.05
CA TRP A 228 8.10 -1.72 5.35
C TRP A 228 7.61 -3.14 5.63
N ALA A 229 7.81 -4.01 4.64
CA ALA A 229 7.67 -5.45 4.80
C ALA A 229 8.82 -6.01 5.64
N GLU A 230 8.61 -7.19 6.22
CA GLU A 230 9.59 -7.80 7.13
C GLU A 230 10.98 -8.04 6.50
N PRO A 231 11.11 -8.50 5.24
CA PRO A 231 12.42 -8.67 4.61
C PRO A 231 13.21 -7.35 4.51
N VAL A 232 12.52 -6.22 4.30
CA VAL A 232 13.15 -4.89 4.21
C VAL A 232 13.60 -4.41 5.60
N LYS A 233 12.81 -4.70 6.64
CA LYS A 233 13.21 -4.41 8.02
C LYS A 233 14.40 -5.26 8.45
N GLU A 234 14.35 -6.57 8.19
CA GLU A 234 15.47 -7.48 8.47
C GLU A 234 16.73 -7.03 7.73
N TRP A 235 16.61 -6.66 6.46
CA TRP A 235 17.73 -6.08 5.70
C TRP A 235 18.29 -4.83 6.38
N CYS A 236 17.46 -3.83 6.66
CA CYS A 236 17.92 -2.59 7.29
C CYS A 236 18.55 -2.85 8.68
N GLU A 237 17.96 -3.73 9.47
CA GLU A 237 18.47 -4.10 10.79
C GLU A 237 19.79 -4.87 10.69
N SER A 238 19.94 -5.76 9.71
CA SER A 238 21.20 -6.50 9.47
C SER A 238 22.37 -5.58 9.17
N MET A 239 22.13 -4.42 8.54
CA MET A 239 23.17 -3.41 8.29
C MET A 239 23.61 -2.70 9.57
N LYS A 240 22.70 -2.54 10.54
CA LYS A 240 22.98 -1.92 11.85
C LYS A 240 23.66 -2.89 12.81
N GLN A 241 23.31 -4.18 12.73
CA GLN A 241 23.81 -5.25 13.60
C GLN A 241 25.06 -5.95 13.05
N ALA A 242 25.56 -5.57 11.88
CA ALA A 242 26.82 -6.08 11.35
C ALA A 242 27.99 -5.82 12.33
N GLU A 243 28.99 -6.71 12.33
CA GLU A 243 30.19 -6.61 13.20
C GLU A 243 30.80 -5.20 13.19
N LYS A 244 30.88 -4.61 12.00
CA LYS A 244 31.04 -3.17 11.81
C LYS A 244 29.76 -2.61 11.19
N PRO A 245 28.97 -1.83 11.95
CA PRO A 245 27.74 -1.25 11.45
C PRO A 245 27.97 -0.38 10.21
N TYR A 246 27.02 -0.43 9.29
CA TYR A 246 27.08 0.36 8.06
C TYR A 246 26.84 1.83 8.36
N SER A 247 27.49 2.71 7.60
CA SER A 247 27.19 4.14 7.64
C SER A 247 25.88 4.43 6.92
N ALA A 248 24.90 5.00 7.64
CA ALA A 248 23.68 5.51 7.05
C ALA A 248 23.95 6.84 6.31
N ARG A 249 23.52 6.95 5.05
CA ARG A 249 23.57 8.21 4.27
C ARG A 249 22.30 8.32 3.46
N TYR A 250 21.47 9.32 3.72
CA TYR A 250 20.27 9.58 2.93
C TYR A 250 20.18 11.09 2.69
N ILE A 251 20.47 11.51 1.47
CA ILE A 251 20.46 12.92 1.07
C ILE A 251 19.03 13.37 0.79
N GLY A 252 18.20 12.48 0.26
CA GLY A 252 16.79 12.77 -0.04
C GLY A 252 16.53 13.22 -1.49
N SER A 253 17.56 13.18 -2.35
CA SER A 253 17.45 13.23 -3.82
C SER A 253 18.01 11.91 -4.37
N MET A 254 17.27 11.26 -5.26
CA MET A 254 17.69 9.99 -5.86
C MET A 254 19.03 10.16 -6.57
N VAL A 255 19.20 11.21 -7.36
CA VAL A 255 20.42 11.49 -8.13
C VAL A 255 21.63 11.66 -7.21
N ALA A 256 21.50 12.42 -6.13
CA ALA A 256 22.60 12.65 -5.20
C ALA A 256 23.00 11.37 -4.44
N ASP A 257 22.01 10.59 -3.98
CA ASP A 257 22.24 9.31 -3.32
C ASP A 257 22.81 8.27 -4.29
N ALA A 258 22.36 8.26 -5.56
CA ALA A 258 22.85 7.40 -6.62
C ALA A 258 24.30 7.72 -7.00
N TYR A 259 24.64 9.00 -7.23
CA TYR A 259 26.01 9.41 -7.59
C TYR A 259 27.04 9.01 -6.52
N ARG A 260 26.71 9.23 -5.24
CA ARG A 260 27.56 8.77 -4.13
C ARG A 260 27.71 7.24 -4.13
N THR A 261 26.60 6.52 -4.32
CA THR A 261 26.61 5.05 -4.31
C THR A 261 27.43 4.49 -5.47
N LEU A 262 27.36 5.10 -6.66
CA LEU A 262 28.16 4.74 -7.82
C LEU A 262 29.66 4.91 -7.55
N LEU A 263 30.07 6.04 -6.96
CA LEU A 263 31.48 6.33 -6.68
C LEU A 263 32.06 5.53 -5.51
N TYR A 264 31.33 5.42 -4.42
CA TYR A 264 31.87 4.85 -3.17
C TYR A 264 31.47 3.40 -2.94
N GLY A 265 30.52 2.89 -3.71
CA GLY A 265 29.82 1.64 -3.43
C GLY A 265 28.83 1.77 -2.27
N GLY A 266 28.12 0.68 -2.03
CA GLY A 266 27.07 0.58 -1.01
C GLY A 266 25.74 0.30 -1.68
N ILE A 267 24.65 0.68 -1.02
CA ILE A 267 23.31 0.42 -1.53
C ILE A 267 22.38 1.61 -1.30
N PHE A 268 21.63 1.97 -2.34
CA PHE A 268 20.46 2.83 -2.27
C PHE A 268 19.19 1.99 -2.37
N ALA A 269 18.23 2.26 -1.49
CA ALA A 269 16.97 1.55 -1.44
C ALA A 269 15.80 2.52 -1.22
N TYR A 270 14.86 2.47 -2.16
CA TYR A 270 13.53 3.05 -2.02
C TYR A 270 12.49 1.94 -2.20
N PRO A 271 12.31 1.07 -1.19
CA PRO A 271 11.44 -0.08 -1.29
C PRO A 271 9.97 0.33 -1.41
N ALA A 272 9.18 -0.54 -2.04
CA ALA A 272 7.74 -0.49 -1.91
C ALA A 272 7.34 -0.76 -0.45
N ASP A 273 6.28 -0.10 0.01
CA ASP A 273 5.82 -0.21 1.38
C ASP A 273 4.28 -0.20 1.44
N LYS A 274 3.72 -0.32 2.65
CA LYS A 274 2.26 -0.34 2.83
C LYS A 274 1.56 0.96 2.40
N LYS A 275 2.24 2.10 2.37
CA LYS A 275 1.70 3.40 1.93
C LYS A 275 1.81 3.55 0.42
N SER A 276 2.90 3.06 -0.17
CA SER A 276 3.18 3.08 -1.61
C SER A 276 3.47 1.65 -2.10
N PRO A 277 2.44 0.83 -2.39
CA PRO A 277 2.59 -0.60 -2.66
C PRO A 277 3.37 -0.95 -3.93
N LYS A 278 3.40 -0.04 -4.91
CA LYS A 278 4.27 -0.14 -6.09
C LYS A 278 5.62 0.56 -5.88
N GLY A 279 5.85 1.27 -4.78
CA GLY A 279 6.98 2.20 -4.62
C GLY A 279 6.60 3.65 -4.98
N LYS A 280 7.56 4.58 -4.82
CA LYS A 280 7.37 6.01 -5.12
C LYS A 280 7.94 6.41 -6.48
N LEU A 281 9.11 5.86 -6.84
CA LEU A 281 9.87 6.26 -8.02
C LEU A 281 9.24 5.67 -9.28
N ARG A 282 9.36 6.36 -10.42
CA ARG A 282 8.77 5.95 -11.70
C ARG A 282 9.73 5.11 -12.51
N ILE A 283 9.20 4.15 -13.24
CA ILE A 283 9.99 3.14 -13.94
C ILE A 283 10.78 3.78 -15.07
N LEU A 284 10.10 4.52 -15.96
CA LEU A 284 10.67 4.98 -17.23
C LEU A 284 11.79 6.01 -17.06
N TYR A 285 11.61 6.99 -16.17
CA TYR A 285 12.51 8.14 -16.09
C TYR A 285 13.27 8.25 -14.76
N GLU A 286 13.09 7.32 -13.82
CA GLU A 286 13.90 7.26 -12.58
C GLU A 286 14.58 5.88 -12.45
N CYS A 287 13.80 4.80 -12.38
CA CYS A 287 14.32 3.47 -12.02
C CYS A 287 15.15 2.82 -13.15
N ALA A 288 14.61 2.73 -14.37
CA ALA A 288 15.26 2.04 -15.48
C ALA A 288 16.55 2.77 -15.95
N PRO A 289 16.58 4.10 -16.11
CA PRO A 289 17.81 4.82 -16.45
C PRO A 289 18.92 4.61 -15.41
N MET A 290 18.58 4.68 -14.13
CA MET A 290 19.53 4.47 -13.04
C MET A 290 20.00 3.01 -12.97
N ALA A 291 19.09 2.05 -13.19
CA ALA A 291 19.44 0.63 -13.24
C ALA A 291 20.45 0.34 -14.37
N MET A 292 20.27 0.94 -15.55
CA MET A 292 21.20 0.80 -16.68
C MET A 292 22.60 1.30 -16.32
N VAL A 293 22.70 2.48 -15.71
CA VAL A 293 23.99 3.03 -15.24
C VAL A 293 24.65 2.09 -14.23
N PHE A 294 23.90 1.61 -13.24
CA PHE A 294 24.46 0.79 -12.18
C PHE A 294 24.87 -0.60 -12.67
N GLU A 295 24.11 -1.24 -13.56
CA GLU A 295 24.46 -2.54 -14.13
C GLU A 295 25.68 -2.43 -15.05
N ASN A 296 25.78 -1.39 -15.89
CA ASN A 296 26.96 -1.17 -16.73
C ASN A 296 28.23 -0.86 -15.91
N ALA A 297 28.09 -0.23 -14.74
CA ALA A 297 29.20 -0.03 -13.79
C ALA A 297 29.54 -1.29 -12.96
N GLY A 298 28.98 -2.46 -13.30
CA GLY A 298 29.25 -3.73 -12.62
C GLY A 298 28.50 -3.94 -11.30
N GLY A 299 27.47 -3.14 -11.05
CA GLY A 299 26.53 -3.26 -9.94
C GLY A 299 25.29 -4.08 -10.25
N GLN A 300 24.24 -3.84 -9.47
CA GLN A 300 22.96 -4.50 -9.64
C GLN A 300 21.80 -3.57 -9.25
N ALA A 301 20.65 -3.75 -9.90
CA ALA A 301 19.41 -3.08 -9.55
C ALA A 301 18.23 -4.06 -9.64
N VAL A 302 17.44 -4.15 -8.57
CA VAL A 302 16.24 -4.99 -8.49
C VAL A 302 15.05 -4.22 -7.95
N ASN A 303 13.84 -4.62 -8.34
CA ASN A 303 12.62 -4.07 -7.77
C ASN A 303 12.28 -4.71 -6.42
N SER A 304 11.21 -4.27 -5.76
CA SER A 304 10.77 -4.85 -4.47
C SER A 304 10.27 -6.30 -4.53
N HIS A 305 10.11 -6.86 -5.73
CA HIS A 305 9.82 -8.28 -5.96
C HIS A 305 11.09 -9.07 -6.31
N MET A 306 12.27 -8.47 -6.13
CA MET A 306 13.58 -9.03 -6.45
C MET A 306 13.76 -9.41 -7.93
N ARG A 307 12.96 -8.82 -8.83
CA ARG A 307 13.18 -8.92 -10.28
C ARG A 307 14.20 -7.88 -10.71
N ARG A 308 15.04 -8.21 -11.69
CA ARG A 308 16.00 -7.28 -12.28
C ARG A 308 15.27 -6.05 -12.81
N MET A 309 15.69 -4.85 -12.41
CA MET A 309 14.95 -3.62 -12.71
C MET A 309 14.87 -3.35 -14.21
N MET A 310 15.93 -3.66 -14.96
CA MET A 310 15.96 -3.50 -16.43
C MET A 310 14.94 -4.34 -17.19
N GLU A 311 14.41 -5.41 -16.59
CA GLU A 311 13.44 -6.32 -17.22
C GLU A 311 11.98 -5.99 -16.83
N VAL A 312 11.77 -4.99 -15.97
CA VAL A 312 10.43 -4.58 -15.54
C VAL A 312 9.77 -3.78 -16.67
N VAL A 313 8.65 -4.29 -17.18
CA VAL A 313 7.82 -3.61 -18.18
C VAL A 313 6.81 -2.70 -17.46
N PRO A 314 6.78 -1.39 -17.74
CA PRO A 314 5.82 -0.47 -17.13
C PRO A 314 4.43 -0.62 -17.75
N GLU A 315 3.38 -0.53 -16.93
CA GLU A 315 1.98 -0.58 -17.40
C GLU A 315 1.50 0.78 -17.97
N HIS A 316 2.14 1.88 -17.54
CA HIS A 316 1.84 3.25 -17.92
C HIS A 316 3.13 4.09 -17.92
N ILE A 317 3.14 5.22 -18.63
CA ILE A 317 4.32 6.08 -18.73
C ILE A 317 4.79 6.66 -17.39
N HIS A 318 3.88 6.77 -16.41
CA HIS A 318 4.15 7.20 -15.03
C HIS A 318 4.07 6.05 -14.00
N ASP A 319 4.19 4.79 -14.44
CA ASP A 319 4.11 3.63 -13.53
C ASP A 319 5.28 3.62 -12.54
N ARG A 320 5.00 3.14 -11.32
CA ARG A 320 5.91 3.24 -10.18
C ARG A 320 6.55 1.89 -9.85
N SER A 321 7.76 1.95 -9.29
CA SER A 321 8.48 0.79 -8.77
C SER A 321 9.22 1.14 -7.49
N GLY A 322 9.36 0.16 -6.60
CA GLY A 322 10.32 0.24 -5.50
C GLY A 322 11.64 -0.33 -5.99
N ILE A 323 12.77 0.27 -5.61
CA ILE A 323 14.10 -0.07 -6.13
C ILE A 323 15.10 -0.36 -5.01
N PHE A 324 15.99 -1.32 -5.27
CA PHE A 324 17.25 -1.53 -4.56
C PHE A 324 18.36 -1.53 -5.61
N MET A 325 19.33 -0.64 -5.49
CA MET A 325 20.43 -0.54 -6.45
C MET A 325 21.75 -0.19 -5.78
N GLY A 326 22.85 -0.71 -6.29
CA GLY A 326 24.17 -0.47 -5.73
C GLY A 326 25.20 -1.53 -6.07
N SER A 327 26.20 -1.62 -5.21
CA SER A 327 27.21 -2.67 -5.18
C SER A 327 26.57 -4.04 -5.26
N TYR A 328 27.08 -4.88 -6.17
CA TYR A 328 26.53 -6.22 -6.44
C TYR A 328 26.32 -7.04 -5.17
N ASP A 329 27.34 -7.16 -4.32
CA ASP A 329 27.27 -7.97 -3.10
C ASP A 329 26.27 -7.41 -2.08
N GLU A 330 26.05 -6.09 -2.07
CA GLU A 330 25.11 -5.44 -1.15
C GLU A 330 23.66 -5.63 -1.59
N VAL A 331 23.39 -5.57 -2.90
CA VAL A 331 22.07 -5.89 -3.45
C VAL A 331 21.78 -7.38 -3.34
N GLN A 332 22.80 -8.23 -3.51
CA GLN A 332 22.65 -9.68 -3.34
C GLN A 332 22.18 -10.05 -1.93
N LYS A 333 22.66 -9.37 -0.88
CA LYS A 333 22.15 -9.56 0.49
C LYS A 333 20.66 -9.28 0.61
N VAL A 334 20.15 -8.24 -0.07
CA VAL A 334 18.71 -7.95 -0.10
C VAL A 334 17.93 -9.11 -0.70
N ILE A 335 18.42 -9.61 -1.84
CA ILE A 335 17.81 -10.74 -2.55
C ILE A 335 17.82 -11.99 -1.69
N ASP A 336 18.94 -12.28 -1.02
CA ASP A 336 19.08 -13.47 -0.18
C ASP A 336 18.16 -13.40 1.05
N ILE A 337 18.01 -12.23 1.67
CA ILE A 337 17.04 -12.01 2.75
C ILE A 337 15.60 -12.20 2.21
N HIS A 338 15.25 -11.62 1.06
CA HIS A 338 13.92 -11.80 0.48
C HIS A 338 13.66 -13.27 0.09
N LYS A 339 14.67 -13.97 -0.44
CA LYS A 339 14.62 -15.41 -0.73
C LYS A 339 14.51 -16.26 0.54
N LYS A 340 15.17 -15.89 1.63
CA LYS A 340 15.01 -16.58 2.94
C LYS A 340 13.55 -16.51 3.38
N HIS A 341 12.93 -15.34 3.29
CA HIS A 341 11.50 -15.16 3.58
C HIS A 341 10.58 -15.91 2.60
N GLY A 342 10.97 -16.06 1.32
CA GLY A 342 10.21 -16.86 0.34
C GLY A 342 10.48 -18.38 0.35
N SER A 343 11.65 -18.83 0.82
CA SER A 343 12.03 -20.24 0.89
C SER A 343 11.60 -20.90 2.19
N LEU A 344 11.47 -20.13 3.28
CA LEU A 344 10.81 -20.58 4.50
C LEU A 344 9.32 -20.89 4.24
N SER A 345 8.66 -20.15 3.34
CA SER A 345 7.31 -20.53 2.88
C SER A 345 7.34 -21.81 2.03
N ASP A 346 8.30 -21.99 1.11
CA ASP A 346 8.40 -23.21 0.27
C ASP A 346 8.82 -24.48 1.03
N SER A 347 9.67 -24.34 2.06
CA SER A 347 10.15 -25.47 2.88
C SER A 347 9.09 -25.90 3.89
N ALA A 348 8.32 -24.96 4.44
CA ALA A 348 7.13 -25.26 5.23
C ALA A 348 6.05 -25.94 4.37
N ILE A 349 5.91 -25.55 3.10
CA ILE A 349 5.01 -26.20 2.13
C ILE A 349 5.50 -27.62 1.79
N LYS A 350 6.80 -27.86 1.57
CA LYS A 350 7.34 -29.21 1.29
C LYS A 350 7.28 -30.17 2.48
N ALA A 351 7.47 -29.69 3.71
CA ALA A 351 7.33 -30.50 4.92
C ALA A 351 5.86 -30.89 5.19
N TRP A 352 4.91 -30.06 4.73
CA TRP A 352 3.47 -30.31 4.88
C TRP A 352 2.91 -31.31 3.85
N VAL A 353 3.56 -31.46 2.68
CA VAL A 353 3.11 -32.37 1.59
C VAL A 353 3.27 -33.87 1.91
N ASN A 354 4.08 -34.25 2.92
CA ASN A 354 4.35 -35.66 3.23
C ASN A 354 3.65 -36.22 4.48
N LEU A 355 2.72 -35.48 5.09
CA LEU A 355 1.91 -36.02 6.20
C LEU A 355 0.41 -35.77 5.98
N ASN A 356 -0.23 -36.89 5.67
CA ASN A 356 -1.63 -37.24 5.88
C ASN A 356 -2.64 -37.05 4.72
N PRO A 357 -3.41 -38.11 4.41
CA PRO A 357 -4.34 -38.15 3.30
C PRO A 357 -5.76 -37.73 3.68
N SER A 358 -6.53 -37.56 2.62
CA SER A 358 -7.99 -37.54 2.49
C SER A 358 -8.63 -36.16 2.33
N THR A 359 -9.42 -36.10 1.26
CA THR A 359 -10.08 -34.94 0.69
C THR A 359 -11.61 -35.09 0.89
N PRO A 360 -12.18 -34.60 2.00
CA PRO A 360 -13.64 -34.43 2.11
C PRO A 360 -14.11 -33.01 1.71
N TRP A 361 -13.22 -32.01 1.79
CA TRP A 361 -13.58 -30.59 1.68
C TRP A 361 -13.88 -30.14 0.24
N ALA A 362 -13.08 -30.54 -0.75
CA ALA A 362 -13.31 -30.18 -2.16
C ALA A 362 -14.57 -30.84 -2.75
N ASN A 363 -14.92 -32.04 -2.29
CA ASN A 363 -16.09 -32.77 -2.79
C ASN A 363 -17.41 -32.21 -2.25
N LYS A 364 -17.45 -31.69 -1.01
CA LYS A 364 -18.69 -31.20 -0.39
C LYS A 364 -19.20 -29.87 -0.96
N LEU A 365 -18.28 -29.01 -1.43
CA LEU A 365 -18.62 -27.76 -2.14
C LEU A 365 -18.95 -28.03 -3.61
N ALA A 366 -18.24 -28.96 -4.26
CA ALA A 366 -18.48 -29.33 -5.66
C ALA A 366 -19.80 -30.11 -5.87
N GLU A 367 -20.23 -30.93 -4.91
CA GLU A 367 -21.46 -31.74 -5.01
C GLU A 367 -22.74 -30.88 -5.11
N ARG A 368 -22.80 -29.72 -4.44
CA ARG A 368 -23.98 -28.83 -4.49
C ARG A 368 -24.15 -28.06 -5.81
N ILE A 369 -23.09 -27.97 -6.61
CA ILE A 369 -22.99 -27.06 -7.78
C ILE A 369 -22.69 -27.84 -9.07
N LYS A 370 -22.43 -29.16 -8.98
CA LYS A 370 -22.30 -30.10 -10.11
C LYS A 370 -23.65 -30.21 -10.85
N GLY A 371 -23.85 -29.31 -11.81
CA GLY A 371 -25.04 -29.25 -12.66
C GLY A 371 -25.48 -27.85 -13.05
N LEU A 372 -24.94 -26.80 -12.39
CA LEU A 372 -25.26 -25.42 -12.73
C LEU A 372 -24.19 -24.80 -13.65
N PRO A 373 -24.57 -24.00 -14.66
CA PRO A 373 -23.67 -23.50 -15.71
C PRO A 373 -22.65 -22.43 -15.24
N PHE A 374 -22.52 -22.22 -13.94
CA PHE A 374 -21.70 -21.13 -13.36
C PHE A 374 -20.28 -21.55 -12.96
N GLY A 375 -19.93 -22.83 -13.06
CA GLY A 375 -18.60 -23.35 -12.69
C GLY A 375 -17.44 -22.68 -13.45
N GLN A 376 -17.69 -22.17 -14.66
CA GLN A 376 -16.68 -21.46 -15.45
C GLN A 376 -16.45 -20.01 -15.00
N TYR A 377 -17.41 -19.37 -14.34
CA TYR A 377 -17.31 -17.98 -13.87
C TYR A 377 -16.64 -17.83 -12.50
N LEU A 378 -16.45 -18.93 -11.77
CA LEU A 378 -15.69 -18.96 -10.51
C LEU A 378 -14.17 -18.87 -10.73
N HIS A 379 -13.71 -18.94 -11.98
CA HIS A 379 -12.30 -18.95 -12.37
C HIS A 379 -11.89 -17.77 -13.28
N THR A 380 -12.78 -16.79 -13.49
CA THR A 380 -12.47 -15.60 -14.31
C THR A 380 -11.95 -14.44 -13.46
N SER A 381 -10.90 -13.78 -13.93
CA SER A 381 -10.32 -12.58 -13.31
C SER A 381 -11.37 -11.46 -13.15
N PRO A 382 -11.40 -10.75 -12.01
CA PRO A 382 -12.46 -9.79 -11.72
C PRO A 382 -12.39 -8.55 -12.64
N PRO A 383 -13.52 -7.93 -12.97
CA PRO A 383 -13.53 -6.62 -13.62
C PRO A 383 -12.95 -5.54 -12.68
N ARG A 384 -12.50 -4.41 -13.28
CA ARG A 384 -11.90 -3.26 -12.59
C ARG A 384 -12.71 -2.83 -11.35
N ARG A 385 -11.98 -2.46 -10.28
CA ARG A 385 -12.54 -1.93 -9.02
C ARG A 385 -13.53 -0.79 -9.30
N ARG A 386 -14.83 -1.02 -9.06
CA ARG A 386 -15.83 0.04 -8.88
C ARG A 386 -16.08 0.24 -7.39
N ALA A 387 -16.40 1.46 -6.97
CA ALA A 387 -16.96 1.70 -5.65
C ALA A 387 -18.29 0.95 -5.56
N LEU A 388 -18.38 0.01 -4.61
CA LEU A 388 -19.51 -0.89 -4.48
C LEU A 388 -20.75 -0.18 -3.90
N THR A 389 -20.56 0.77 -2.99
CA THR A 389 -21.63 1.61 -2.47
C THR A 389 -21.87 2.82 -3.38
N GLY A 390 -23.13 3.07 -3.74
CA GLY A 390 -23.53 4.34 -4.34
C GLY A 390 -23.27 5.52 -3.39
N PRO A 391 -23.27 6.77 -3.90
CA PRO A 391 -23.15 7.95 -3.05
C PRO A 391 -24.24 7.93 -1.97
N VAL A 392 -23.81 8.15 -0.73
CA VAL A 392 -24.69 8.30 0.44
C VAL A 392 -25.60 9.51 0.20
N ASP A 393 -26.86 9.44 0.63
CA ASP A 393 -27.77 10.58 0.63
C ASP A 393 -27.07 11.80 1.27
N PRO A 394 -26.92 12.93 0.55
CA PRO A 394 -26.24 14.12 1.05
C PRO A 394 -26.79 14.62 2.39
N ALA A 395 -28.07 14.34 2.69
CA ALA A 395 -28.71 14.70 3.94
C ALA A 395 -28.13 13.95 5.17
N GLN A 396 -27.36 12.87 4.95
CA GLN A 396 -26.80 12.01 6.00
C GLN A 396 -25.29 12.18 6.21
N LEU A 397 -24.65 13.13 5.51
CA LEU A 397 -23.21 13.37 5.62
C LEU A 397 -22.89 14.27 6.82
N SER A 398 -21.92 13.87 7.65
CA SER A 398 -21.33 14.80 8.61
C SER A 398 -20.62 15.94 7.87
N LEU A 399 -20.47 17.13 8.50
CA LEU A 399 -19.70 18.25 7.94
C LEU A 399 -18.33 17.81 7.41
N TRP A 400 -17.66 16.90 8.12
CA TRP A 400 -16.38 16.33 7.71
C TRP A 400 -16.43 15.47 6.44
N GLN A 401 -17.55 14.78 6.20
CA GLN A 401 -17.77 14.02 4.97
C GLN A 401 -18.24 14.91 3.81
N MET A 402 -19.03 15.95 4.07
CA MET A 402 -19.35 16.97 3.07
C MET A 402 -18.10 17.70 2.56
N PHE A 403 -17.13 17.97 3.44
CA PHE A 403 -15.84 18.57 3.06
C PHE A 403 -14.98 17.64 2.17
N GLN A 404 -15.17 16.32 2.22
CA GLN A 404 -14.51 15.38 1.30
C GLN A 404 -15.17 15.32 -0.08
N THR A 405 -16.42 15.77 -0.21
CA THR A 405 -17.20 15.77 -1.47
C THR A 405 -16.99 17.03 -2.33
N PHE A 406 -16.15 17.99 -1.91
CA PHE A 406 -15.84 19.21 -2.67
C PHE A 406 -14.59 19.10 -3.55
N SER A 407 -14.37 17.95 -4.17
CA SER A 407 -13.43 17.79 -5.29
C SER A 407 -14.23 17.52 -6.57
N LEU A 408 -13.80 18.16 -7.66
CA LEU A 408 -14.40 18.26 -9.01
C LEU A 408 -15.21 17.04 -9.50
N PRO A 409 -16.23 17.24 -10.36
CA PRO A 409 -17.24 16.24 -10.68
C PRO A 409 -16.60 14.97 -11.27
N ASP A 410 -16.77 13.84 -10.57
CA ASP A 410 -16.53 12.53 -11.18
C ASP A 410 -17.31 12.44 -12.50
N PRO A 411 -16.73 11.87 -13.58
CA PRO A 411 -17.48 11.62 -14.80
C PRO A 411 -18.75 10.83 -14.45
N GLU A 412 -19.90 11.24 -14.99
CA GLU A 412 -21.17 10.58 -14.73
C GLU A 412 -21.01 9.06 -14.88
N PRO A 413 -21.25 8.26 -13.82
CA PRO A 413 -21.08 6.83 -13.90
C PRO A 413 -22.07 6.26 -14.91
N GLN A 414 -21.59 5.96 -16.11
CA GLN A 414 -22.40 5.34 -17.15
C GLN A 414 -22.81 3.93 -16.72
N THR A 415 -24.10 3.75 -16.45
CA THR A 415 -24.71 2.44 -16.22
C THR A 415 -25.29 1.92 -17.53
N SER A 416 -24.75 0.83 -18.04
CA SER A 416 -25.36 0.09 -19.15
C SER A 416 -26.33 -0.96 -18.60
N ASP A 417 -27.52 -1.03 -19.20
CA ASP A 417 -28.48 -2.08 -18.90
C ASP A 417 -27.88 -3.47 -19.16
N GLN A 418 -28.11 -4.40 -18.24
CA GLN A 418 -27.59 -5.77 -18.32
C GLN A 418 -28.50 -6.67 -19.17
N SER A 419 -28.98 -6.16 -20.31
CA SER A 419 -29.95 -6.84 -21.19
C SER A 419 -29.42 -8.13 -21.82
N SER A 420 -28.10 -8.33 -21.82
CA SER A 420 -27.43 -9.56 -22.25
C SER A 420 -27.39 -10.66 -21.18
N SER A 421 -27.70 -10.34 -19.90
CA SER A 421 -27.67 -11.31 -18.81
C SER A 421 -29.00 -12.04 -18.69
N ALA A 422 -29.02 -13.32 -19.08
CA ALA A 422 -30.19 -14.18 -18.89
C ALA A 422 -30.61 -14.30 -17.42
N PHE A 423 -29.65 -14.25 -16.50
CA PHE A 423 -29.92 -14.27 -15.05
C PHE A 423 -30.74 -13.05 -14.61
N LEU A 424 -30.38 -11.85 -15.07
CA LEU A 424 -31.06 -10.61 -14.68
C LEU A 424 -32.34 -10.35 -15.48
N THR A 425 -32.43 -10.84 -16.71
CA THR A 425 -33.56 -10.54 -17.63
C THR A 425 -34.66 -11.60 -17.62
N LYS A 426 -34.34 -12.88 -17.37
CA LYS A 426 -35.32 -13.99 -17.46
C LYS A 426 -35.85 -14.46 -16.11
N LEU A 427 -35.11 -14.27 -15.02
CA LEU A 427 -35.54 -14.69 -13.68
C LEU A 427 -36.25 -13.53 -12.97
N PRO A 428 -37.41 -13.74 -12.33
CA PRO A 428 -38.02 -12.75 -11.45
C PRO A 428 -37.12 -12.40 -10.25
N LEU A 429 -37.26 -11.19 -9.71
CA LEU A 429 -36.45 -10.72 -8.57
C LEU A 429 -36.49 -11.70 -7.39
N ASP A 430 -37.65 -12.21 -7.02
CA ASP A 430 -37.80 -13.13 -5.88
C ASP A 430 -36.94 -14.40 -6.02
N VAL A 431 -36.87 -14.95 -7.24
CA VAL A 431 -36.03 -16.10 -7.56
C VAL A 431 -34.55 -15.73 -7.48
N ARG A 432 -34.17 -14.52 -7.93
CA ARG A 432 -32.79 -14.03 -7.80
C ARG A 432 -32.41 -13.83 -6.33
N MET A 433 -33.32 -13.30 -5.51
CA MET A 433 -33.11 -13.14 -4.06
C MET A 433 -32.88 -14.48 -3.36
N MET A 434 -33.66 -15.52 -3.69
CA MET A 434 -33.41 -16.88 -3.19
C MET A 434 -32.03 -17.39 -3.61
N ILE A 435 -31.61 -17.13 -4.85
CA ILE A 435 -30.28 -17.52 -5.33
C ILE A 435 -29.18 -16.76 -4.57
N TYR A 436 -29.34 -15.45 -4.34
CA TYR A 436 -28.39 -14.68 -3.54
C TYR A 436 -28.30 -15.20 -2.11
N GLU A 437 -29.42 -15.55 -1.47
CA GLU A 437 -29.44 -16.14 -0.13
C GLU A 437 -28.75 -17.50 -0.09
N MET A 438 -28.95 -18.35 -1.11
CA MET A 438 -28.27 -19.63 -1.21
C MET A 438 -26.75 -19.50 -1.36
N VAL A 439 -26.28 -18.44 -2.01
CA VAL A 439 -24.85 -18.22 -2.31
C VAL A 439 -24.16 -17.41 -1.22
N LEU A 440 -24.83 -16.39 -0.69
CA LEU A 440 -24.27 -15.40 0.23
C LEU A 440 -24.75 -15.56 1.67
N GLY A 441 -25.75 -16.40 1.95
CA GLY A 441 -26.35 -16.55 3.28
C GLY A 441 -25.90 -17.80 4.04
N GLY A 442 -26.25 -17.86 5.32
CA GLY A 442 -26.02 -19.01 6.20
C GLY A 442 -24.58 -19.23 6.65
N MET A 443 -23.69 -18.26 6.40
CA MET A 443 -22.30 -18.32 6.82
C MET A 443 -22.08 -17.70 8.19
N ILE A 444 -21.02 -18.15 8.85
CA ILE A 444 -20.50 -17.51 10.06
C ILE A 444 -19.13 -16.95 9.74
N PHE A 445 -18.96 -15.64 9.90
CA PHE A 445 -17.74 -14.92 9.64
C PHE A 445 -16.98 -14.67 10.94
N HIS A 446 -15.82 -15.29 11.08
CA HIS A 446 -14.86 -14.92 12.11
C HIS A 446 -14.08 -13.69 11.65
N LEU A 447 -14.20 -12.62 12.43
CA LEU A 447 -13.56 -11.34 12.22
C LEU A 447 -12.50 -11.12 13.31
N ASP A 448 -11.26 -10.91 12.89
CA ASP A 448 -10.17 -10.60 13.81
C ASP A 448 -9.33 -9.42 13.32
N ALA A 449 -8.67 -8.74 14.25
CA ALA A 449 -7.61 -7.80 13.91
C ALA A 449 -6.41 -8.08 14.83
N ALA A 450 -5.26 -8.37 14.21
CA ALA A 450 -4.02 -8.62 14.95
C ALA A 450 -3.57 -7.40 15.80
N SER A 451 -4.01 -6.19 15.44
CA SER A 451 -3.84 -4.99 16.25
C SER A 451 -5.02 -4.03 16.05
N PRO A 452 -5.28 -3.08 16.98
CA PRO A 452 -6.33 -2.07 16.82
C PRO A 452 -6.18 -1.24 15.53
N LYS A 453 -4.95 -1.09 15.02
CA LYS A 453 -4.61 -0.39 13.76
C LYS A 453 -4.47 -1.33 12.55
N GLY A 454 -4.63 -2.64 12.74
CA GLY A 454 -4.53 -3.66 11.70
C GLY A 454 -5.74 -3.70 10.76
N ARG A 455 -5.64 -4.47 9.68
CA ARG A 455 -6.81 -4.79 8.84
C ARG A 455 -7.64 -5.86 9.55
N ILE A 456 -8.95 -5.80 9.34
CA ILE A 456 -9.85 -6.86 9.79
C ILE A 456 -9.68 -8.02 8.83
N LEU A 457 -9.31 -9.17 9.38
CA LEU A 457 -9.26 -10.44 8.69
C LEU A 457 -10.63 -11.08 8.77
N LEU A 458 -11.05 -11.69 7.67
CA LEU A 458 -12.32 -12.38 7.52
C LEU A 458 -12.03 -13.85 7.25
N GLN A 459 -12.62 -14.75 8.03
CA GLN A 459 -12.60 -16.18 7.74
C GLN A 459 -14.00 -16.76 7.85
N VAL A 460 -14.45 -17.51 6.85
CA VAL A 460 -15.69 -18.28 6.93
C VAL A 460 -15.48 -19.50 7.82
N CYS A 461 -16.35 -19.68 8.81
CA CYS A 461 -16.32 -20.81 9.73
C CYS A 461 -16.42 -22.15 8.98
N LYS A 462 -15.48 -23.07 9.27
CA LYS A 462 -15.48 -24.42 8.67
C LYS A 462 -16.40 -25.40 9.39
N GLN A 463 -16.80 -25.10 10.63
CA GLN A 463 -17.62 -25.97 11.49
C GLN A 463 -18.71 -25.16 12.21
N PRO A 464 -19.67 -24.57 11.48
CA PRO A 464 -20.66 -23.66 12.07
C PRO A 464 -21.52 -24.30 13.16
N SER A 465 -21.76 -25.62 13.10
CA SER A 465 -22.48 -26.36 14.13
C SER A 465 -21.74 -26.45 15.48
N ALA A 466 -20.41 -26.28 15.48
CA ALA A 466 -19.55 -26.39 16.65
C ALA A 466 -19.09 -25.01 17.17
N ILE A 467 -19.72 -23.91 16.74
CA ILE A 467 -19.28 -22.54 17.09
C ILE A 467 -19.36 -22.23 18.60
N ASN A 468 -20.12 -23.03 19.35
CA ASN A 468 -20.24 -22.88 20.80
C ASN A 468 -19.20 -23.70 21.58
N ASP A 469 -18.40 -24.52 20.92
CA ASP A 469 -17.42 -25.38 21.58
C ASP A 469 -16.20 -24.57 22.00
N ALA A 470 -15.73 -24.79 23.23
CA ALA A 470 -14.56 -24.09 23.78
C ALA A 470 -13.30 -24.27 22.93
N ASN A 471 -13.14 -25.45 22.33
CA ASN A 471 -12.01 -25.85 21.48
C ASN A 471 -12.29 -25.69 19.98
N HIS A 472 -13.26 -24.85 19.58
CA HIS A 472 -13.56 -24.66 18.16
C HIS A 472 -12.33 -24.16 17.41
N LEU A 473 -11.86 -24.99 16.48
CA LEU A 473 -10.54 -24.91 15.83
C LEU A 473 -10.32 -23.62 14.99
N CYS A 474 -11.38 -22.83 14.75
CA CYS A 474 -11.25 -21.53 14.08
C CYS A 474 -10.85 -20.39 15.05
N HIS A 475 -10.72 -20.65 16.36
CA HIS A 475 -10.37 -19.63 17.37
C HIS A 475 -8.87 -19.29 17.41
N GLU A 476 -7.98 -20.19 16.98
CA GLU A 476 -6.53 -19.97 16.94
C GLU A 476 -6.10 -19.53 15.53
N LEU A 477 -6.23 -18.23 15.27
CA LEU A 477 -5.84 -17.65 13.98
C LEU A 477 -4.31 -17.53 13.87
N SER A 478 -3.70 -18.49 13.18
CA SER A 478 -2.34 -18.34 12.63
C SER A 478 -2.38 -17.52 11.33
N ALA A 479 -2.11 -16.21 11.47
CA ALA A 479 -1.37 -15.30 10.59
C ALA A 479 -1.42 -15.40 9.04
N ILE A 480 -2.41 -16.04 8.41
CA ILE A 480 -2.54 -16.02 6.94
C ILE A 480 -3.80 -15.23 6.56
N PRO A 481 -3.66 -14.03 5.95
CA PRO A 481 -4.82 -13.28 5.49
C PRO A 481 -5.38 -13.98 4.24
N PRO A 482 -6.61 -14.51 4.25
CA PRO A 482 -7.25 -14.85 2.99
C PRO A 482 -7.40 -13.56 2.18
N SER A 483 -6.92 -13.62 0.94
CA SER A 483 -6.99 -12.49 0.01
C SER A 483 -8.47 -12.15 -0.26
N SER A 484 -8.85 -10.89 -0.06
CA SER A 484 -10.18 -10.38 -0.41
C SER A 484 -10.42 -10.24 -1.92
N ALA A 485 -9.40 -10.53 -2.73
CA ALA A 485 -9.50 -10.65 -4.18
C ALA A 485 -9.00 -12.04 -4.59
N PRO A 486 -9.72 -12.78 -5.46
CA PRO A 486 -9.15 -13.94 -6.12
C PRO A 486 -7.91 -13.46 -6.87
N ARG A 487 -6.74 -13.95 -6.47
CA ARG A 487 -5.53 -13.87 -7.29
C ARG A 487 -5.31 -15.27 -7.87
N GLU A 488 -4.81 -15.36 -9.10
CA GLU A 488 -4.60 -16.62 -9.83
C GLU A 488 -3.71 -17.64 -9.07
N ASP A 489 -2.97 -17.19 -8.06
CA ASP A 489 -2.06 -17.96 -7.22
C ASP A 489 -2.67 -18.45 -5.89
N TYR A 490 -3.90 -18.04 -5.53
CA TYR A 490 -4.62 -18.51 -4.34
C TYR A 490 -5.54 -19.68 -4.67
N LYS A 491 -5.20 -20.90 -4.22
CA LYS A 491 -6.09 -22.07 -4.33
C LYS A 491 -7.32 -21.99 -3.41
N ASP A 492 -7.30 -21.09 -2.44
CA ASP A 492 -8.37 -20.87 -1.46
C ASP A 492 -8.99 -19.47 -1.62
N ALA A 493 -9.63 -19.20 -2.76
CA ALA A 493 -10.44 -17.99 -2.91
C ALA A 493 -11.75 -18.13 -2.11
N THR A 494 -11.82 -17.58 -0.90
CA THR A 494 -13.10 -17.40 -0.19
C THR A 494 -13.79 -16.14 -0.71
N GLY A 495 -14.30 -16.19 -1.94
CA GLY A 495 -14.78 -14.99 -2.63
C GLY A 495 -16.29 -14.86 -2.63
N LEU A 496 -16.88 -14.17 -1.64
CA LEU A 496 -18.23 -13.60 -1.76
C LEU A 496 -18.23 -12.29 -2.58
N LEU A 497 -17.08 -11.61 -2.57
CA LEU A 497 -16.85 -10.34 -3.26
C LEU A 497 -16.88 -10.45 -4.80
N PRO A 498 -16.33 -11.48 -5.46
CA PRO A 498 -16.41 -11.66 -6.91
C PRO A 498 -17.84 -11.51 -7.47
N LEU A 499 -18.85 -12.11 -6.82
CA LEU A 499 -20.25 -11.97 -7.22
C LEU A 499 -20.72 -10.52 -7.05
N LEU A 500 -20.46 -9.94 -5.88
CA LEU A 500 -20.86 -8.58 -5.53
C LEU A 500 -20.21 -7.50 -6.42
N VAL A 501 -19.04 -7.76 -7.00
CA VAL A 501 -18.32 -6.82 -7.88
C VAL A 501 -18.64 -7.02 -9.36
N THR A 502 -19.52 -7.96 -9.73
CA THR A 502 -19.85 -8.21 -11.14
C THR A 502 -20.53 -7.03 -11.81
N CYS A 503 -21.62 -6.52 -11.24
CA CYS A 503 -22.33 -5.35 -11.73
C CYS A 503 -23.14 -4.66 -10.62
N ARG A 504 -23.58 -3.42 -10.88
CA ARG A 504 -24.34 -2.60 -9.93
C ARG A 504 -25.66 -3.25 -9.51
N GLN A 505 -26.36 -3.91 -10.44
CA GLN A 505 -27.64 -4.56 -10.17
C GLN A 505 -27.49 -5.76 -9.24
N VAL A 506 -26.51 -6.64 -9.50
CA VAL A 506 -26.20 -7.78 -8.61
C VAL A 506 -25.81 -7.27 -7.24
N TYR A 507 -24.97 -6.23 -7.15
CA TYR A 507 -24.64 -5.61 -5.86
C TYR A 507 -25.88 -5.10 -5.12
N SER A 508 -26.73 -4.29 -5.77
CA SER A 508 -27.88 -3.68 -5.11
C SER A 508 -28.91 -4.71 -4.64
N GLU A 509 -29.10 -5.80 -5.41
CA GLU A 509 -30.04 -6.85 -5.03
C GLU A 509 -29.47 -7.76 -3.92
N SER A 510 -28.16 -7.97 -3.84
CA SER A 510 -27.58 -9.02 -2.98
C SER A 510 -26.82 -8.52 -1.75
N ILE A 511 -26.49 -7.23 -1.66
CA ILE A 511 -25.68 -6.69 -0.55
C ILE A 511 -26.39 -6.80 0.81
N GLU A 512 -27.70 -6.62 0.87
CA GLU A 512 -28.46 -6.77 2.12
C GLU A 512 -28.34 -8.20 2.65
N THR A 513 -28.48 -9.19 1.75
CA THR A 513 -28.35 -10.62 2.06
C THR A 513 -27.00 -10.95 2.72
N LEU A 514 -25.91 -10.29 2.30
CA LEU A 514 -24.59 -10.46 2.91
C LEU A 514 -24.59 -10.10 4.41
N TYR A 515 -25.30 -9.04 4.80
CA TYR A 515 -25.33 -8.58 6.19
C TYR A 515 -26.45 -9.25 6.99
N SER A 516 -27.59 -9.55 6.38
CA SER A 516 -28.77 -10.05 7.07
C SER A 516 -28.82 -11.56 7.26
N ALA A 517 -28.32 -12.33 6.28
CA ALA A 517 -28.41 -13.80 6.29
C ALA A 517 -27.22 -14.49 6.97
N ASN A 518 -26.26 -13.73 7.53
CA ASN A 518 -25.02 -14.26 8.10
C ASN A 518 -24.82 -13.90 9.57
N THR A 519 -23.96 -14.65 10.23
CA THR A 519 -23.50 -14.37 11.60
C THR A 519 -22.10 -13.79 11.59
N PHE A 520 -21.89 -12.68 12.30
CA PHE A 520 -20.56 -12.08 12.46
C PHE A 520 -20.02 -12.32 13.86
N GLU A 521 -18.86 -12.97 13.96
CA GLU A 521 -18.19 -13.24 15.24
C GLU A 521 -16.85 -12.52 15.33
N PHE A 522 -16.69 -11.67 16.34
CA PHE A 522 -15.41 -11.05 16.66
C PHE A 522 -14.64 -11.84 17.71
N THR A 523 -13.42 -12.25 17.37
CA THR A 523 -12.52 -12.96 18.29
C THR A 523 -11.82 -12.03 19.27
N LYS A 524 -11.72 -10.73 18.97
CA LYS A 524 -11.11 -9.69 19.82
C LYS A 524 -11.93 -8.40 19.81
N HIS A 525 -12.20 -7.82 20.98
CA HIS A 525 -13.02 -6.61 21.14
C HIS A 525 -12.51 -5.37 20.36
N SER A 526 -11.19 -5.16 20.28
CA SER A 526 -10.62 -3.99 19.60
C SER A 526 -10.88 -3.97 18.08
N ALA A 527 -11.04 -5.16 17.48
CA ALA A 527 -11.40 -5.31 16.07
C ALA A 527 -12.89 -4.96 15.82
N ALA A 528 -13.76 -5.34 16.76
CA ALA A 528 -15.21 -5.15 16.66
C ALA A 528 -15.59 -3.68 16.57
N PHE A 529 -15.08 -2.86 17.49
CA PHE A 529 -15.41 -1.43 17.53
C PHE A 529 -14.97 -0.67 16.29
N ARG A 530 -13.78 -0.96 15.79
CA ARG A 530 -13.28 -0.32 14.57
C ARG A 530 -14.07 -0.75 13.35
N PHE A 531 -14.44 -2.03 13.25
CA PHE A 531 -15.28 -2.49 12.16
C PHE A 531 -16.64 -1.80 12.15
N LEU A 532 -17.35 -1.90 13.28
CA LEU A 532 -18.72 -1.46 13.42
C LEU A 532 -18.87 0.06 13.28
N LYS A 533 -17.99 0.85 13.91
CA LYS A 533 -18.12 2.32 13.90
C LYS A 533 -17.45 3.02 12.72
N VAL A 534 -16.44 2.41 12.09
CA VAL A 534 -15.59 3.11 11.11
C VAL A 534 -15.64 2.48 9.71
N MET A 535 -15.89 1.18 9.60
CA MET A 535 -15.78 0.45 8.33
C MET A 535 -17.14 0.09 7.73
N ILE A 536 -18.17 -0.12 8.55
CA ILE A 536 -19.52 -0.43 8.07
C ILE A 536 -20.31 0.87 7.93
N PRO A 537 -20.91 1.16 6.76
CA PRO A 537 -21.83 2.28 6.62
C PRO A 537 -23.00 2.14 7.61
N PRO A 538 -23.52 3.22 8.22
CA PRO A 538 -24.62 3.14 9.17
C PRO A 538 -25.85 2.40 8.62
N GLN A 539 -26.12 2.54 7.32
CA GLN A 539 -27.21 1.85 6.61
C GLN A 539 -26.97 0.34 6.45
N ARG A 540 -25.85 -0.21 6.94
CA ARG A 540 -25.57 -1.65 6.93
C ARG A 540 -25.50 -2.24 8.33
N LEU A 541 -25.41 -1.39 9.36
CA LEU A 541 -25.45 -1.84 10.76
C LEU A 541 -26.83 -2.39 11.13
N HIS A 542 -27.91 -1.81 10.60
CA HIS A 542 -29.27 -2.30 10.80
C HIS A 542 -29.58 -3.60 10.05
N ASP A 543 -28.81 -3.93 9.01
CA ASP A 543 -28.99 -5.18 8.27
C ASP A 543 -28.49 -6.39 9.09
N ILE A 544 -27.55 -6.20 10.01
CA ILE A 544 -26.93 -7.27 10.80
C ILE A 544 -27.91 -7.88 11.79
N ARG A 545 -28.22 -9.18 11.62
CA ARG A 545 -29.17 -9.91 12.48
C ARG A 545 -28.52 -10.72 13.60
N HIS A 546 -27.35 -11.30 13.34
CA HIS A 546 -26.69 -12.21 14.29
C HIS A 546 -25.25 -11.78 14.55
N PHE A 547 -24.96 -11.42 15.80
CA PHE A 547 -23.66 -10.88 16.19
C PHE A 547 -23.11 -11.58 17.43
N ARG A 548 -21.82 -11.93 17.38
CA ARG A 548 -21.08 -12.58 18.45
C ARG A 548 -19.80 -11.80 18.70
N MET A 549 -19.44 -11.57 19.95
CA MET A 549 -18.21 -10.85 20.27
C MET A 549 -17.55 -11.42 21.52
N ARG A 550 -16.22 -11.58 21.43
CA ARG A 550 -15.35 -11.89 22.55
C ARG A 550 -14.65 -10.64 23.02
N MET A 551 -14.76 -10.35 24.30
CA MET A 551 -14.11 -9.22 24.93
C MET A 551 -13.24 -9.65 26.10
N GLN A 552 -12.17 -8.90 26.31
CA GLN A 552 -11.26 -9.06 27.44
C GLN A 552 -11.38 -7.81 28.30
N LEU A 553 -11.66 -7.98 29.59
CA LEU A 553 -11.68 -6.89 30.56
C LEU A 553 -10.41 -6.93 31.42
N PRO A 554 -9.41 -6.07 31.14
CA PRO A 554 -8.24 -5.94 31.99
C PRO A 554 -8.52 -5.21 33.30
N HIS A 555 -9.49 -4.27 33.31
CA HIS A 555 -9.85 -3.47 34.47
C HIS A 555 -11.36 -3.46 34.71
N HIS A 556 -11.78 -3.21 35.96
CA HIS A 556 -13.19 -3.06 36.30
C HIS A 556 -13.82 -1.90 35.52
N PRO A 557 -15.02 -2.03 34.91
CA PRO A 557 -15.62 -0.97 34.10
C PRO A 557 -15.80 0.37 34.84
N THR A 558 -15.96 0.34 36.16
CA THR A 558 -16.16 1.53 36.99
C THR A 558 -14.88 2.12 37.58
N ILE A 559 -13.69 1.64 37.19
CA ILE A 559 -12.40 2.09 37.74
C ILE A 559 -12.18 3.61 37.66
N ASN A 560 -12.71 4.25 36.62
CA ASN A 560 -12.73 5.70 36.47
C ASN A 560 -13.93 6.13 35.63
N SER A 561 -14.21 7.44 35.61
CA SER A 561 -15.35 8.02 34.90
C SER A 561 -15.33 7.81 33.38
N ARG A 562 -14.13 7.71 32.77
CA ARG A 562 -13.97 7.45 31.34
C ARG A 562 -14.32 6.00 31.00
N SER A 563 -13.77 5.04 31.73
CA SER A 563 -14.08 3.61 31.55
C SER A 563 -15.57 3.33 31.76
N ARG A 564 -16.20 4.00 32.72
CA ARG A 564 -17.65 3.90 32.96
C ARG A 564 -18.45 4.39 31.76
N ARG A 565 -18.07 5.51 31.16
CA ARG A 565 -18.71 6.08 29.97
C ARG A 565 -18.53 5.17 28.76
N ASP A 566 -17.30 4.73 28.48
CA ASP A 566 -17.00 3.83 27.36
C ASP A 566 -17.82 2.53 27.45
N TRP A 567 -18.02 2.01 28.67
CA TRP A 567 -18.85 0.85 28.94
C TRP A 567 -20.33 1.09 28.66
N GLN A 568 -20.87 2.23 29.08
CA GLN A 568 -22.25 2.63 28.78
C GLN A 568 -22.48 2.83 27.28
N ASP A 569 -21.55 3.51 26.60
CA ASP A 569 -21.62 3.81 25.18
C ASP A 569 -21.61 2.54 24.32
N LEU A 570 -20.89 1.49 24.75
CA LEU A 570 -20.90 0.18 24.09
C LEU A 570 -22.30 -0.44 24.04
N PHE A 571 -23.01 -0.45 25.17
CA PHE A 571 -24.35 -1.05 25.22
C PHE A 571 -25.40 -0.14 24.60
N SER A 572 -25.22 1.17 24.68
CA SER A 572 -26.05 2.12 23.92
C SER A 572 -25.92 1.90 22.40
N PHE A 573 -24.72 1.62 21.90
CA PHE A 573 -24.48 1.30 20.49
C PHE A 573 -25.28 0.07 20.03
N PHE A 574 -25.25 -1.05 20.78
CA PHE A 574 -26.02 -2.24 20.44
C PHE A 574 -27.55 -2.03 20.53
N ALA A 575 -28.00 -1.13 21.41
CA ALA A 575 -29.41 -0.81 21.56
C ALA A 575 -29.93 0.03 20.38
N HIS A 576 -29.17 1.06 19.96
CA HIS A 576 -29.69 2.10 19.07
C HIS A 576 -29.13 2.07 17.64
N GLU A 577 -27.87 1.67 17.45
CA GLU A 577 -27.21 1.71 16.13
C GLU A 577 -27.26 0.37 15.39
N MET A 578 -27.39 -0.74 16.13
CA MET A 578 -27.59 -2.07 15.56
C MET A 578 -29.02 -2.56 15.83
N ASP A 579 -30.03 -1.75 15.56
CA ASP A 579 -31.46 -1.97 15.86
C ASP A 579 -32.09 -3.18 15.12
N GLY A 580 -31.41 -3.73 14.10
CA GLY A 580 -31.80 -4.96 13.42
C GLY A 580 -31.42 -6.29 14.07
N LEU A 581 -30.62 -6.30 15.15
CA LEU A 581 -30.16 -7.52 15.81
C LEU A 581 -31.30 -8.41 16.33
N LEU A 582 -31.27 -9.69 15.96
CA LEU A 582 -32.11 -10.77 16.47
C LEU A 582 -31.38 -11.64 17.50
N SER A 583 -30.05 -11.72 17.43
CA SER A 583 -29.23 -12.43 18.41
C SER A 583 -27.91 -11.72 18.65
N LEU A 584 -27.57 -11.55 19.94
CA LEU A 584 -26.31 -10.99 20.41
C LEU A 584 -25.69 -11.93 21.45
N ARG A 585 -24.49 -12.46 21.18
CA ARG A 585 -23.73 -13.26 22.14
C ARG A 585 -22.44 -12.55 22.55
N LEU A 586 -22.28 -12.30 23.84
CA LEU A 586 -21.14 -11.60 24.41
C LEU A 586 -20.36 -12.55 25.31
N ALA A 587 -19.18 -12.97 24.87
CA ALA A 587 -18.27 -13.76 25.69
C ALA A 587 -17.25 -12.82 26.34
N VAL A 588 -17.30 -12.72 27.66
CA VAL A 588 -16.51 -11.77 28.45
C VAL A 588 -15.48 -12.54 29.28
N GLN A 589 -14.22 -12.37 28.90
CA GLN A 589 -13.09 -12.87 29.67
C GLN A 589 -12.59 -11.77 30.61
N MET A 590 -12.71 -11.97 31.91
CA MET A 590 -12.21 -11.05 32.91
C MET A 590 -10.76 -11.41 33.25
N LEU A 591 -9.85 -10.44 33.11
CA LEU A 591 -8.43 -10.60 33.42
C LEU A 591 -8.13 -9.97 34.79
N GLN A 592 -6.98 -10.29 35.37
CA GLN A 592 -6.50 -9.58 36.57
C GLN A 592 -6.02 -8.16 36.18
N PRO A 593 -6.32 -7.10 36.95
CA PRO A 593 -6.99 -7.10 38.26
C PRO A 593 -8.53 -7.02 38.25
N ALA A 594 -9.20 -6.93 37.09
CA ALA A 594 -10.67 -6.80 37.01
C ALA A 594 -11.41 -7.94 37.71
N GLN A 595 -10.96 -9.17 37.51
CA GLN A 595 -11.55 -10.36 38.12
C GLN A 595 -11.53 -10.28 39.66
N ALA A 596 -10.38 -9.93 40.26
CA ALA A 596 -10.29 -9.75 41.71
C ALA A 596 -11.21 -8.64 42.22
N SER A 597 -11.27 -7.51 41.50
CA SER A 597 -12.18 -6.41 41.86
C SER A 597 -13.63 -6.88 41.91
N ILE A 598 -14.12 -7.58 40.88
CA ILE A 598 -15.51 -8.07 40.80
C ILE A 598 -15.79 -9.12 41.88
N GLN A 599 -14.81 -9.98 42.20
CA GLN A 599 -14.92 -10.95 43.30
C GLN A 599 -15.04 -10.28 44.67
N THR A 600 -14.41 -9.12 44.87
CA THR A 600 -14.48 -8.36 46.12
C THR A 600 -15.67 -7.39 46.20
N THR A 601 -16.31 -7.06 45.08
CA THR A 601 -17.49 -6.19 45.03
C THR A 601 -18.69 -6.89 45.66
N LYS A 602 -19.28 -6.28 46.69
CA LYS A 602 -20.52 -6.77 47.30
C LYS A 602 -21.65 -6.79 46.27
N ASP A 603 -22.52 -7.79 46.35
CA ASP A 603 -23.56 -7.98 45.33
C ASP A 603 -24.50 -6.78 45.19
N ALA A 604 -24.82 -6.10 46.29
CA ALA A 604 -25.61 -4.86 46.29
C ALA A 604 -24.94 -3.69 45.54
N GLU A 605 -23.62 -3.67 45.45
CA GLU A 605 -22.84 -2.64 44.75
C GLU A 605 -22.52 -3.04 43.29
N GLY A 606 -22.76 -4.30 42.92
CA GLY A 606 -22.49 -4.85 41.59
C GLY A 606 -23.41 -4.31 40.49
N ALA A 607 -24.54 -3.71 40.85
CA ALA A 607 -25.51 -3.19 39.89
C ALA A 607 -24.90 -2.11 38.98
N GLU A 608 -24.00 -1.26 39.49
CA GLU A 608 -23.47 -0.09 38.77
C GLU A 608 -22.84 -0.44 37.41
N TRP A 609 -22.11 -1.56 37.31
CA TRP A 609 -21.40 -1.93 36.10
C TRP A 609 -22.21 -2.90 35.21
N VAL A 610 -23.16 -3.64 35.77
CA VAL A 610 -23.99 -4.59 35.03
C VAL A 610 -25.21 -3.92 34.41
N MET A 611 -25.74 -2.87 35.04
CA MET A 611 -26.98 -2.17 34.63
C MET A 611 -27.02 -1.84 33.13
N PRO A 612 -25.98 -1.25 32.50
CA PRO A 612 -26.03 -0.91 31.07
C PRO A 612 -26.29 -2.11 30.16
N MET A 613 -25.76 -3.29 30.52
CA MET A 613 -25.97 -4.53 29.77
C MET A 613 -27.42 -5.00 29.85
N ILE A 614 -28.00 -4.98 31.05
CA ILE A 614 -29.36 -5.45 31.28
C ILE A 614 -30.37 -4.49 30.67
N THR A 615 -30.14 -3.19 30.78
CA THR A 615 -30.98 -2.18 30.12
C THR A 615 -31.02 -2.42 28.62
N MET A 616 -29.85 -2.57 27.97
CA MET A 616 -29.78 -2.89 26.53
C MET A 616 -30.48 -4.21 26.22
N ALA A 617 -30.22 -5.28 26.97
CA ALA A 617 -30.79 -6.61 26.70
C ALA A 617 -32.31 -6.63 26.85
N THR A 618 -32.84 -5.95 27.86
CA THR A 618 -34.27 -5.85 28.13
C THR A 618 -34.96 -5.03 27.04
N ASP A 619 -34.39 -3.89 26.66
CA ASP A 619 -34.92 -3.03 25.61
C ASP A 619 -34.89 -3.73 24.24
N ALA A 620 -33.77 -4.37 23.90
CA ALA A 620 -33.63 -5.15 22.67
C ALA A 620 -34.59 -6.33 22.61
N HIS A 621 -34.84 -7.03 23.72
CA HIS A 621 -35.83 -8.09 23.74
C HIS A 621 -37.25 -7.53 23.57
N ARG A 622 -37.59 -6.46 24.27
CA ARG A 622 -38.93 -5.85 24.25
C ARG A 622 -39.28 -5.31 22.86
N ARG A 623 -38.36 -4.61 22.19
CA ARG A 623 -38.63 -3.95 20.91
C ARG A 623 -38.68 -4.91 19.72
N ARG A 624 -37.85 -5.96 19.74
CA ARG A 624 -37.53 -6.75 18.53
C ARG A 624 -37.29 -8.24 18.79
N GLY A 625 -37.57 -8.73 20.00
CA GLY A 625 -37.40 -10.14 20.34
C GLY A 625 -35.94 -10.62 20.36
N CYS A 626 -34.97 -9.70 20.42
CA CYS A 626 -33.55 -10.06 20.37
C CYS A 626 -33.17 -10.96 21.55
N ARG A 627 -32.43 -12.04 21.26
CA ARG A 627 -31.85 -12.93 22.28
C ARG A 627 -30.43 -12.45 22.62
N VAL A 628 -30.23 -12.05 23.87
CA VAL A 628 -28.92 -11.62 24.38
C VAL A 628 -28.35 -12.67 25.33
N GLU A 629 -27.21 -13.26 24.97
CA GLU A 629 -26.49 -14.25 25.77
C GLU A 629 -25.19 -13.65 26.30
N LEU A 630 -24.99 -13.67 27.61
CA LEU A 630 -23.73 -13.29 28.24
C LEU A 630 -22.98 -14.55 28.67
N VAL A 631 -21.71 -14.70 28.31
CA VAL A 631 -20.89 -15.86 28.67
C VAL A 631 -19.68 -15.40 29.48
N THR A 632 -19.53 -15.89 30.71
CA THR A 632 -18.36 -15.60 31.57
C THR A 632 -17.86 -16.89 32.19
N GLY A 633 -16.54 -17.08 32.28
CA GLY A 633 -15.98 -18.32 32.88
C GLY A 633 -16.42 -19.63 32.22
N GLY A 634 -16.90 -19.59 30.96
CA GLY A 634 -17.49 -20.74 30.27
C GLY A 634 -18.97 -21.02 30.60
N ILE A 635 -19.59 -20.23 31.49
CA ILE A 635 -21.00 -20.32 31.87
C ILE A 635 -21.80 -19.28 31.08
N THR A 636 -22.93 -19.72 30.51
CA THR A 636 -23.89 -18.83 29.84
C THR A 636 -24.91 -18.33 30.87
N HIS A 637 -24.98 -17.01 31.04
CA HIS A 637 -25.96 -16.31 31.85
C HIS A 637 -27.11 -15.86 30.94
N ASP A 638 -28.27 -16.49 31.10
CA ASP A 638 -29.51 -16.07 30.44
C ASP A 638 -30.15 -14.93 31.24
N LEU A 639 -29.88 -13.70 30.77
CA LEU A 639 -30.36 -12.47 31.41
C LEU A 639 -31.90 -12.40 31.43
N GLN A 640 -32.56 -12.97 30.42
CA GLN A 640 -34.03 -12.96 30.34
C GLN A 640 -34.63 -13.98 31.30
N ALA A 641 -34.03 -15.16 31.44
CA ALA A 641 -34.46 -16.15 32.42
C ALA A 641 -34.33 -15.61 33.85
N ILE A 642 -33.21 -14.96 34.18
CA ILE A 642 -32.99 -14.34 35.50
C ILE A 642 -34.02 -13.23 35.76
N SER A 643 -34.28 -12.37 34.77
CA SER A 643 -35.28 -11.32 34.91
C SER A 643 -36.69 -11.90 35.09
N ARG A 644 -37.08 -12.93 34.31
CA ARG A 644 -38.39 -13.60 34.43
C ARG A 644 -38.57 -14.29 35.78
N SER A 645 -37.55 -14.96 36.31
CA SER A 645 -37.65 -15.59 37.63
C SER A 645 -37.88 -14.56 38.74
N LEU A 646 -37.21 -13.41 38.66
CA LEU A 646 -37.39 -12.33 39.63
C LEU A 646 -38.76 -11.66 39.51
N ILE A 647 -39.31 -11.52 38.30
CA ILE A 647 -40.68 -10.99 38.11
C ILE A 647 -41.72 -11.90 38.80
N LEU A 648 -41.49 -13.21 38.79
CA LEU A 648 -42.36 -14.17 39.49
C LEU A 648 -42.19 -14.12 41.02
N GLU A 649 -40.96 -13.89 41.49
CA GLU A 649 -40.62 -13.81 42.92
C GLU A 649 -41.07 -12.48 43.56
N TYR A 650 -41.06 -11.39 42.79
CA TYR A 650 -41.39 -10.02 43.22
C TYR A 650 -42.39 -9.33 42.26
N PRO A 651 -43.65 -9.79 42.20
CA PRO A 651 -44.61 -9.35 41.18
C PRO A 651 -45.10 -7.90 41.30
N ASN A 652 -44.87 -7.23 42.44
CA ASN A 652 -45.39 -5.90 42.76
C ASN A 652 -44.32 -4.79 42.73
N GLU A 653 -43.08 -5.11 42.36
CA GLU A 653 -41.98 -4.14 42.31
C GLU A 653 -42.05 -3.25 41.06
N THR A 654 -41.50 -2.03 41.16
CA THR A 654 -41.45 -1.11 40.02
C THR A 654 -40.46 -1.59 38.96
N ALA A 655 -40.62 -1.12 37.72
CA ALA A 655 -39.70 -1.49 36.64
C ALA A 655 -38.23 -1.10 36.92
N GLU A 656 -38.01 0.00 37.64
CA GLU A 656 -36.68 0.45 38.08
C GLU A 656 -36.12 -0.46 39.18
N ALA A 657 -36.92 -0.78 40.20
CA ALA A 657 -36.53 -1.72 41.26
C ALA A 657 -36.23 -3.12 40.70
N MET A 658 -37.03 -3.58 39.74
CA MET A 658 -36.80 -4.85 39.04
C MET A 658 -35.50 -4.87 38.24
N LEU A 659 -35.12 -3.75 37.64
CA LEU A 659 -33.87 -3.61 36.91
C LEU A 659 -32.66 -3.66 37.86
N GLU A 660 -32.76 -3.02 39.03
CA GLU A 660 -31.74 -3.12 40.08
C GLU A 660 -31.61 -4.54 40.62
N LEU A 661 -32.71 -5.20 40.99
CA LEU A 661 -32.71 -6.58 41.47
C LEU A 661 -32.13 -7.55 40.44
N THR A 662 -32.48 -7.37 39.16
CA THR A 662 -31.90 -8.16 38.06
C THR A 662 -30.39 -7.92 37.95
N SER A 663 -29.94 -6.67 38.12
CA SER A 663 -28.51 -6.31 38.06
C SER A 663 -27.69 -6.92 39.19
N VAL A 664 -28.24 -6.93 40.40
CA VAL A 664 -27.63 -7.60 41.56
C VAL A 664 -27.52 -9.11 41.30
N ARG A 665 -28.59 -9.76 40.86
CA ARG A 665 -28.59 -11.22 40.62
C ARG A 665 -27.67 -11.64 39.48
N VAL A 666 -27.57 -10.82 38.42
CA VAL A 666 -26.65 -11.07 37.31
C VAL A 666 -25.20 -10.87 37.77
N HIS A 667 -24.89 -9.83 38.55
CA HIS A 667 -23.56 -9.66 39.16
C HIS A 667 -23.19 -10.85 40.04
N GLU A 668 -24.09 -11.29 40.93
CA GLU A 668 -23.89 -12.47 41.76
C GLU A 668 -23.58 -13.71 40.91
N SER A 669 -24.37 -13.96 39.86
CA SER A 669 -24.17 -15.08 38.93
C SER A 669 -22.79 -15.03 38.26
N ILE A 670 -22.35 -13.85 37.82
CA ILE A 670 -21.02 -13.64 37.21
C ILE A 670 -19.90 -13.77 38.27
N ARG A 671 -20.12 -13.31 39.49
CA ARG A 671 -19.15 -13.44 40.58
C ARG A 671 -18.91 -14.92 40.91
N LEU A 672 -20.00 -15.69 41.01
CA LEU A 672 -19.96 -17.13 41.28
C LEU A 672 -19.35 -17.93 40.13
N SER A 673 -19.57 -17.54 38.87
CA SER A 673 -18.98 -18.25 37.72
C SER A 673 -17.45 -18.15 37.64
N MET A 674 -16.85 -17.13 38.28
CA MET A 674 -15.40 -16.91 38.28
C MET A 674 -14.67 -17.52 39.48
N GLY A 675 -15.37 -17.74 40.59
CA GLY A 675 -14.86 -18.51 41.71
C GLY A 675 -15.03 -19.97 41.36
N GLY A 676 -13.99 -20.62 40.82
CA GLY A 676 -14.05 -22.04 40.45
C GLY A 676 -14.71 -22.88 41.56
N HIS A 677 -15.51 -23.87 41.16
CA HIS A 677 -16.03 -24.90 42.03
C HIS A 677 -14.99 -25.29 43.09
N GLY A 678 -15.30 -24.97 44.36
CA GLY A 678 -14.87 -25.80 45.47
C GLY A 678 -15.61 -27.12 45.43
#